data_AF-A0A971ZPT1-F1
#
_entry.id   AF-A0A971ZPT1-F1
#
_cell.length_a   1.000
_cell.length_b   1.000
_cell.length_c   1.000
_cell.angle_alpha   90.00
_cell.angle_beta   90.00
_cell.angle_gamma   90.00
#
_symmetry.space_group_name_H-M   'P 1'
#
loop_
_entity.id
_entity.type
_entity.pdbx_description
1 polymer ?
#
loop_
_entity_poly.entity_id
_entity_poly.type
_entity_poly.pdbx_seq_one_letter_code
_entity_poly.pdbx_strand_id
1 'polypeptide(L)'
;MRYTKMSRRLHNFLLFIIRCRLHIGRRPACVSAPAIIFFPFLPGRLNCGLAGLMTCRSGKPSGKTAADMPLAGLWEKAKSAGLAVVAGRNRTAADYAGGEETLVSLNAAVLSLKREAAQKDLFFHPGRAENLASLAGDMGAFLADEEKNLEDQAAVLSSAELETIHSRLILLKDIRWMLEKDILENLEKIASLSGAHSPAELAPAAFGKYRKLNLLLNALDRLEVRGRDSAGIQLAFALDEDQNLQEIERQISARGLTADFRRRTQTGDLRDASVSISRNPQASAGKISVTFTYKTYSIVGELGRNVAALRRAISDDSLLRLFAAAGASGEIALTHTRWASVGSISEENCHPVNNHRGGEAPVGAAAQISVALNGDIDNYAALRQALESRGELIAPAVTTDTKIIPLQIEKYLQEGTPLPEAFRLAVNDFEGSHAIAMHCSLEPGKMFLALKGSGQSLYVGVSPDQYVFSSELYGLVEVMPRFVKMNGEARDGSAAGQIFILDPARGGLGGIDAFSYDGKRLALADDALQTAEITTRDIDRGGFPHFFLKEISEAALSVRRTLRGKYRIISDHPSSVGVEFNLGGDMVPAAVREELQNGRIRNIVVIGHGTAAVAGQAIADAMAHHLKGTGIMVTARVASELSGFGLQEDLSGALVIPITQSGTTTDTNRAVAMARKRGAFILSIVNRRQSDITAKSHGVFYTSDGRDIEMSVASTKAFYAQIVAGHILALFFAKLTRAQSDDAIALQLRHLEAAPQLMSRIVARRDAIAASVKKAAGKRYWAVVGSGPNKAAADEIRIKLSELCYRTISSDIVENKKHIDLSAEPLILVCAAGNPEAVQEDIAKDVAIFKAHKSTVIVFADEGDGRFDDTADAVIALPRAPSPLPVIFNTMAGHLWGYFAAQAIDEEAQFLREFRGRLAAELTQRQERRLSVFDIIADPSLGRIIAAFYGSFNERRQSGAFGVLGGKTLSDLLLLMKYTAGKLPLQDIREDFRDEKDLFSPFDLLDVTLGTAIDELSRPIDAIRHQAKTVTVGTSRKEKEAAGLIFDLMGSLNITLKHLSYRDIRMISRIQPALAAVRGYTVYDIRGLDAQGHPTEQATIAVCAKAGAALHMKSRADQPTALMGVKRTIVSTGHAYLGRGKTDGSPILIVPYRAEGPEISNLLLIHIAYNEALGLPQKITALGYRYNDIRNLIDEYNLIWTDRYLEAFPLEFLFSEAVEVIAGRIKAQVARQEWTAPSEKTEGFL
;
A
#
# COMPACT_ATOMS: atom_id res chain seq x y z
N MET A 1 -4.78 52.10 26.09
CA MET A 1 -5.31 50.78 25.68
C MET A 1 -4.26 49.69 25.38
N ARG A 2 -2.98 50.00 25.12
CA ARG A 2 -1.94 48.98 24.80
C ARG A 2 -1.31 48.29 26.03
N TYR A 3 -1.20 48.95 27.19
CA TYR A 3 -0.61 48.37 28.40
C TYR A 3 -1.44 47.27 29.06
N THR A 4 -2.78 47.34 28.99
CA THR A 4 -3.69 46.31 29.54
C THR A 4 -3.78 45.03 28.70
N LYS A 5 -3.43 45.05 27.41
CA LYS A 5 -3.37 43.83 26.56
C LYS A 5 -2.09 43.01 26.80
N MET A 6 -0.98 43.67 27.11
CA MET A 6 0.32 42.98 27.30
C MET A 6 0.39 42.27 28.65
N SER A 7 -0.10 42.90 29.73
CA SER A 7 -0.24 42.26 31.05
C SER A 7 -1.19 41.05 31.02
N ARG A 8 -2.32 41.13 30.27
CA ARG A 8 -3.28 40.03 30.14
C ARG A 8 -2.76 38.85 29.29
N ARG A 9 -1.90 39.11 28.28
CA ARG A 9 -1.23 38.04 27.51
C ARG A 9 -0.14 37.34 28.32
N LEU A 10 0.66 38.09 29.08
CA LEU A 10 1.70 37.53 29.93
C LEU A 10 1.11 36.70 31.08
N HIS A 11 -0.01 37.15 31.67
CA HIS A 11 -0.76 36.40 32.68
C HIS A 11 -1.42 35.13 32.10
N ASN A 12 -2.02 35.19 30.91
CA ASN A 12 -2.61 34.01 30.24
C ASN A 12 -1.54 32.99 29.80
N PHE A 13 -0.35 33.44 29.41
CA PHE A 13 0.76 32.57 29.05
C PHE A 13 1.36 31.86 30.27
N LEU A 14 1.56 32.58 31.38
CA LEU A 14 1.96 31.98 32.66
C LEU A 14 0.91 31.00 33.22
N LEU A 15 -0.39 31.33 33.11
CA LEU A 15 -1.49 30.41 33.48
C LEU A 15 -1.57 29.18 32.56
N PHE A 16 -1.26 29.33 31.27
CA PHE A 16 -1.17 28.19 30.35
C PHE A 16 -0.02 27.27 30.75
N ILE A 17 1.19 27.80 30.99
CA ILE A 17 2.36 26.99 31.39
C ILE A 17 2.12 26.26 32.73
N ILE A 18 1.48 26.90 33.72
CA ILE A 18 1.20 26.27 35.02
C ILE A 18 0.07 25.23 34.93
N ARG A 19 -0.91 25.38 34.02
CA ARG A 19 -2.05 24.46 33.87
C ARG A 19 -1.91 23.44 32.73
N CYS A 20 -0.90 23.57 31.87
CA CYS A 20 -0.72 22.70 30.71
C CYS A 20 -0.15 21.35 31.11
N ARG A 21 -0.96 20.28 31.01
CA ARG A 21 -0.53 18.92 31.34
C ARG A 21 0.08 18.22 30.12
N LEU A 22 1.23 17.59 30.32
CA LEU A 22 1.96 16.85 29.28
C LEU A 22 1.59 15.37 29.32
N HIS A 23 1.17 14.82 28.18
CA HIS A 23 0.75 13.41 28.07
C HIS A 23 1.40 12.74 26.87
N ILE A 24 1.92 11.52 27.02
CA ILE A 24 2.41 10.70 25.90
C ILE A 24 1.37 9.61 25.59
N GLY A 25 0.86 9.56 24.35
CA GLY A 25 0.00 8.48 23.82
C GLY A 25 -1.45 8.45 24.27
N ARG A 26 -1.94 9.52 24.89
CA ARG A 26 -3.34 9.62 25.31
C ARG A 26 -4.22 10.26 24.23
N ARG A 27 -5.43 9.75 24.02
CA ARG A 27 -6.37 10.32 23.03
C ARG A 27 -6.69 11.80 23.39
N PRO A 28 -6.79 12.74 22.42
CA PRO A 28 -7.07 14.15 22.71
C PRO A 28 -8.32 14.38 23.55
N ALA A 29 -9.35 13.58 23.30
CA ALA A 29 -10.64 13.65 24.00
C ALA A 29 -10.57 13.19 25.47
N CYS A 30 -9.50 12.50 25.88
CA CYS A 30 -9.32 11.98 27.24
C CYS A 30 -8.33 12.83 28.07
N VAL A 31 -7.93 13.97 27.53
CA VAL A 31 -6.99 14.88 28.16
C VAL A 31 -7.63 16.27 28.23
N SER A 32 -7.74 16.82 29.43
CA SER A 32 -8.34 18.13 29.65
C SER A 32 -7.39 19.24 29.20
N ALA A 33 -7.86 20.14 28.33
CA ALA A 33 -7.09 21.32 27.92
C ALA A 33 -6.92 22.34 29.09
N PRO A 34 -5.84 23.13 29.13
CA PRO A 34 -4.73 23.10 28.19
C PRO A 34 -3.85 21.86 28.44
N ALA A 35 -3.50 21.14 27.38
CA ALA A 35 -2.63 19.99 27.48
C ALA A 35 -1.88 19.81 26.17
N ILE A 36 -0.61 19.43 26.26
CA ILE A 36 0.20 19.06 25.10
C ILE A 36 0.31 17.54 25.13
N ILE A 37 -0.24 16.93 24.09
CA ILE A 37 -0.27 15.48 23.95
C ILE A 37 0.74 15.10 22.88
N PHE A 38 1.80 14.46 23.31
CA PHE A 38 2.75 13.79 22.43
C PHE A 38 2.15 12.43 22.07
N PHE A 39 1.56 12.30 20.88
CA PHE A 39 1.28 10.97 20.36
C PHE A 39 2.63 10.29 20.12
N PRO A 40 2.89 9.08 20.65
CA PRO A 40 4.02 8.32 20.21
C PRO A 40 3.78 8.12 18.72
N PHE A 41 4.74 8.60 17.94
CA PHE A 41 4.91 8.19 16.56
C PHE A 41 4.86 6.67 16.57
N LEU A 42 3.83 6.09 15.94
CA LEU A 42 3.79 4.68 15.62
C LEU A 42 4.39 4.56 14.21
N PRO A 43 5.67 4.18 14.08
CA PRO A 43 6.28 3.93 12.79
C PRO A 43 5.71 2.61 12.24
N GLY A 44 5.64 2.51 10.91
CA GLY A 44 5.69 1.19 10.24
C GLY A 44 4.37 0.46 10.06
N ARG A 45 3.51 0.92 9.15
CA ARG A 45 2.56 0.03 8.44
C ARG A 45 2.76 0.15 6.93
N LEU A 46 3.50 -0.78 6.34
CA LEU A 46 3.81 -0.83 4.90
C LEU A 46 4.13 -2.25 4.41
N ASN A 47 3.64 -2.57 3.21
CA ASN A 47 3.51 -3.93 2.68
C ASN A 47 4.83 -4.55 2.19
N CYS A 48 5.00 -5.83 2.50
CA CYS A 48 6.04 -6.73 2.02
C CYS A 48 5.59 -7.43 0.71
N GLY A 49 6.38 -8.32 0.14
CA GLY A 49 5.98 -9.14 -1.01
C GLY A 49 6.36 -10.59 -0.79
N LEU A 50 5.49 -11.53 -1.18
CA LEU A 50 5.78 -12.96 -1.12
C LEU A 50 5.49 -13.66 -2.43
N ALA A 51 6.28 -14.69 -2.74
CA ALA A 51 6.06 -15.57 -3.88
C ALA A 51 6.54 -16.99 -3.56
N GLY A 52 5.93 -17.98 -4.20
CA GLY A 52 6.39 -19.37 -4.09
C GLY A 52 6.00 -20.21 -5.29
N LEU A 53 6.69 -21.34 -5.44
CA LEU A 53 6.52 -22.27 -6.57
C LEU A 53 6.54 -23.72 -6.08
N MET A 54 5.67 -24.54 -6.65
CA MET A 54 5.51 -25.96 -6.32
C MET A 54 5.38 -26.78 -7.60
N THR A 55 6.03 -27.95 -7.69
CA THR A 55 5.91 -28.84 -8.87
C THR A 55 4.84 -29.89 -8.67
N CYS A 56 3.94 -30.04 -9.65
CA CYS A 56 2.90 -31.06 -9.70
C CYS A 56 3.44 -32.39 -10.26
N ARG A 57 2.99 -33.53 -9.72
CA ARG A 57 3.33 -34.84 -10.28
C ARG A 57 2.44 -35.11 -11.50
N SER A 58 2.98 -35.01 -12.71
CA SER A 58 2.24 -35.41 -13.91
C SER A 58 2.15 -36.94 -14.01
N GLY A 59 0.93 -37.50 -14.01
CA GLY A 59 0.68 -38.94 -14.08
C GLY A 59 1.08 -39.67 -15.37
N LYS A 60 1.60 -38.96 -16.39
CA LYS A 60 2.27 -39.54 -17.57
C LYS A 60 3.34 -38.57 -18.07
N PRO A 61 4.55 -39.04 -18.46
CA PRO A 61 5.45 -38.21 -19.23
C PRO A 61 4.74 -37.89 -20.55
N SER A 62 4.45 -36.62 -20.80
CA SER A 62 4.01 -36.22 -22.14
C SER A 62 5.12 -36.64 -23.11
N GLY A 63 4.78 -37.48 -24.08
CA GLY A 63 5.73 -38.00 -25.07
C GLY A 63 6.56 -36.89 -25.71
N LYS A 64 7.77 -37.25 -26.17
CA LYS A 64 8.77 -36.41 -26.89
C LYS A 64 8.27 -35.00 -27.15
N THR A 65 8.69 -34.04 -26.32
CA THR A 65 8.48 -32.60 -26.52
C THR A 65 9.16 -32.16 -27.81
N ALA A 66 8.50 -32.34 -28.95
CA ALA A 66 8.82 -31.76 -30.25
C ALA A 66 8.14 -30.38 -30.40
N ALA A 67 8.18 -29.56 -29.35
CA ALA A 67 7.52 -28.25 -29.31
C ALA A 67 8.30 -27.18 -30.10
N ASP A 68 9.56 -27.44 -30.42
CA ASP A 68 10.44 -26.63 -31.27
C ASP A 68 10.06 -26.73 -32.76
N MET A 69 9.68 -27.91 -33.27
CA MET A 69 9.31 -28.10 -34.67
C MET A 69 8.11 -27.27 -35.19
N PRO A 70 7.01 -27.02 -34.43
CA PRO A 70 5.93 -26.14 -34.89
C PRO A 70 6.27 -24.64 -34.81
N LEU A 71 7.23 -24.22 -33.99
CA LEU A 71 7.47 -22.78 -33.75
C LEU A 71 8.05 -22.06 -34.97
N ALA A 72 9.05 -22.65 -35.63
CA ALA A 72 9.65 -22.07 -36.83
C ALA A 72 8.64 -21.95 -37.98
N GLY A 73 7.79 -22.97 -38.19
CA GLY A 73 6.74 -22.94 -39.21
C GLY A 73 5.66 -21.90 -38.93
N LEU A 74 5.23 -21.77 -37.66
CA LEU A 74 4.28 -20.73 -37.24
C LEU A 74 4.87 -19.32 -37.40
N TRP A 75 6.16 -19.15 -37.10
CA TRP A 75 6.87 -17.89 -37.28
C TRP A 75 6.97 -17.50 -38.76
N GLU A 76 7.39 -18.42 -39.64
CA GLU A 76 7.44 -18.15 -41.09
C GLU A 76 6.07 -17.75 -41.64
N LYS A 77 4.98 -18.39 -41.17
CA LYS A 77 3.62 -17.99 -41.52
C LYS A 77 3.31 -16.56 -41.07
N ALA A 78 3.65 -16.18 -39.85
CA ALA A 78 3.44 -14.83 -39.34
C ALA A 78 4.27 -13.78 -40.10
N LYS A 79 5.56 -14.05 -40.31
CA LYS A 79 6.51 -13.20 -41.04
C LYS A 79 6.09 -12.96 -42.49
N SER A 80 5.52 -13.95 -43.16
CA SER A 80 5.07 -13.85 -44.56
C SER A 80 3.91 -12.85 -44.81
N ALA A 81 3.32 -12.30 -43.75
CA ALA A 81 2.17 -11.40 -43.78
C ALA A 81 2.41 -10.09 -43.02
N GLY A 82 3.57 -9.46 -43.21
CA GLY A 82 3.87 -8.11 -42.69
C GLY A 82 3.08 -6.98 -43.36
N LEU A 83 3.13 -5.79 -42.76
CA LEU A 83 2.44 -4.55 -43.13
C LEU A 83 2.65 -4.18 -44.60
N ALA A 84 3.89 -4.24 -45.09
CA ALA A 84 4.22 -3.95 -46.49
C ALA A 84 3.50 -4.90 -47.48
N VAL A 85 3.26 -6.15 -47.09
CA VAL A 85 2.57 -7.15 -47.92
C VAL A 85 1.05 -6.98 -47.84
N VAL A 86 0.52 -6.63 -46.66
CA VAL A 86 -0.91 -6.38 -46.45
C VAL A 86 -1.36 -5.13 -47.21
N ALA A 87 -0.56 -4.05 -47.17
CA ALA A 87 -0.83 -2.81 -47.89
C ALA A 87 -0.83 -2.95 -49.43
N GLY A 88 -0.08 -3.92 -49.99
CA GLY A 88 0.08 -4.09 -51.44
C GLY A 88 -0.84 -5.11 -52.13
N ARG A 89 -1.71 -5.85 -51.40
CA ARG A 89 -2.39 -7.05 -51.95
C ARG A 89 -3.91 -7.15 -51.71
N ASN A 90 -4.67 -6.07 -51.48
CA ASN A 90 -6.11 -6.15 -51.15
C ASN A 90 -6.41 -7.01 -49.88
N ARG A 91 -5.43 -7.17 -48.99
CA ARG A 91 -5.59 -7.90 -47.73
C ARG A 91 -6.07 -6.95 -46.63
N THR A 92 -6.79 -7.48 -45.66
CA THR A 92 -7.34 -6.69 -44.55
C THR A 92 -6.37 -6.64 -43.37
N ALA A 93 -6.52 -5.68 -42.46
CA ALA A 93 -5.79 -5.67 -41.19
C ALA A 93 -5.98 -6.97 -40.38
N ALA A 94 -7.04 -7.74 -40.65
CA ALA A 94 -7.29 -9.04 -40.05
C ALA A 94 -6.34 -10.15 -40.55
N ASP A 95 -5.60 -9.94 -41.65
CA ASP A 95 -4.61 -10.89 -42.18
C ASP A 95 -3.17 -10.63 -41.67
N TYR A 96 -2.95 -9.46 -41.04
CA TYR A 96 -1.65 -9.05 -40.51
C TYR A 96 -1.03 -10.09 -39.57
N ALA A 97 0.27 -10.35 -39.73
CA ALA A 97 1.03 -11.33 -38.95
C ALA A 97 0.45 -12.76 -39.02
N GLY A 98 -0.18 -13.11 -40.15
CA GLY A 98 -0.74 -14.44 -40.41
C GLY A 98 -2.10 -14.67 -39.74
N GLY A 99 -2.73 -13.62 -39.24
CA GLY A 99 -4.03 -13.69 -38.56
C GLY A 99 -3.94 -14.05 -37.08
N GLU A 100 -5.06 -13.88 -36.37
CA GLU A 100 -5.16 -14.12 -34.92
C GLU A 100 -4.82 -15.57 -34.54
N GLU A 101 -5.34 -16.55 -35.28
CA GLU A 101 -5.11 -17.99 -35.01
C GLU A 101 -3.62 -18.36 -35.05
N THR A 102 -2.86 -17.80 -35.99
CA THR A 102 -1.42 -18.03 -36.11
C THR A 102 -0.68 -17.50 -34.88
N LEU A 103 -1.03 -16.29 -34.43
CA LEU A 103 -0.42 -15.68 -33.25
C LEU A 103 -0.80 -16.37 -31.95
N VAL A 104 -2.06 -16.80 -31.81
CA VAL A 104 -2.52 -17.61 -30.67
C VAL A 104 -1.75 -18.93 -30.60
N SER A 105 -1.55 -19.58 -31.75
CA SER A 105 -0.78 -20.83 -31.85
C SER A 105 0.70 -20.60 -31.53
N LEU A 106 1.29 -19.52 -32.04
CA LEU A 106 2.67 -19.13 -31.78
C LEU A 106 2.88 -18.84 -30.29
N ASN A 107 1.96 -18.11 -29.66
CA ASN A 107 1.97 -17.84 -28.23
C ASN A 107 1.85 -19.11 -27.40
N ALA A 108 0.93 -20.02 -27.76
CA ALA A 108 0.76 -21.30 -27.07
C ALA A 108 2.01 -22.19 -27.18
N ALA A 109 2.68 -22.19 -28.33
CA ALA A 109 3.94 -22.91 -28.54
C ALA A 109 5.05 -22.36 -27.63
N VAL A 110 5.24 -21.05 -27.55
CA VAL A 110 6.23 -20.43 -26.63
C VAL A 110 5.88 -20.67 -25.16
N LEU A 111 4.60 -20.56 -24.77
CA LEU A 111 4.17 -20.87 -23.40
C LEU A 111 4.43 -22.34 -23.02
N SER A 112 4.37 -23.27 -23.99
CA SER A 112 4.70 -24.68 -23.73
C SER A 112 6.18 -24.88 -23.37
N LEU A 113 7.07 -24.02 -23.88
CA LEU A 113 8.50 -24.03 -23.55
C LEU A 113 8.79 -23.53 -22.13
N LYS A 114 7.85 -22.86 -21.45
CA LYS A 114 7.99 -22.45 -20.05
C LYS A 114 7.83 -23.61 -19.05
N ARG A 115 7.34 -24.77 -19.49
CA ARG A 115 7.15 -25.98 -18.66
C ARG A 115 8.49 -26.55 -18.19
N GLU A 116 8.50 -27.19 -17.02
CA GLU A 116 9.75 -27.68 -16.41
C GLU A 116 10.46 -28.69 -17.31
N ALA A 117 9.72 -29.64 -17.90
CA ALA A 117 10.27 -30.66 -18.79
C ALA A 117 10.88 -30.08 -20.08
N ALA A 118 10.24 -29.05 -20.66
CA ALA A 118 10.72 -28.40 -21.87
C ALA A 118 12.00 -27.60 -21.61
N GLN A 119 12.04 -26.82 -20.52
CA GLN A 119 13.27 -26.09 -20.15
C GLN A 119 14.40 -27.04 -19.76
N LYS A 120 14.10 -28.16 -19.10
CA LYS A 120 15.08 -29.20 -18.82
C LYS A 120 15.67 -29.77 -20.10
N ASP A 121 14.83 -30.08 -21.09
CA ASP A 121 15.29 -30.55 -22.39
C ASP A 121 16.18 -29.51 -23.10
N LEU A 122 15.77 -28.24 -23.14
CA LEU A 122 16.56 -27.16 -23.73
C LEU A 122 17.91 -26.96 -23.02
N PHE A 123 17.94 -27.05 -21.68
CA PHE A 123 19.15 -26.88 -20.89
C PHE A 123 20.22 -27.92 -21.23
N PHE A 124 19.83 -29.18 -21.40
CA PHE A 124 20.76 -30.28 -21.71
C PHE A 124 21.01 -30.48 -23.23
N HIS A 125 20.35 -29.70 -24.10
CA HIS A 125 20.54 -29.74 -25.55
C HIS A 125 20.81 -28.32 -26.12
N PRO A 126 22.03 -27.77 -25.95
CA PRO A 126 22.32 -26.37 -26.27
C PRO A 126 22.06 -25.99 -27.73
N GLY A 127 22.27 -26.89 -28.70
CA GLY A 127 21.98 -26.61 -30.11
C GLY A 127 20.49 -26.29 -30.39
N ARG A 128 19.56 -26.79 -29.56
CA ARG A 128 18.14 -26.40 -29.66
C ARG A 128 17.90 -24.98 -29.12
N ALA A 129 18.58 -24.62 -28.02
CA ALA A 129 18.52 -23.27 -27.47
C ALA A 129 19.10 -22.23 -28.45
N GLU A 130 20.20 -22.56 -29.13
CA GLU A 130 20.80 -21.72 -30.19
C GLU A 130 19.85 -21.48 -31.37
N ASN A 131 19.16 -22.52 -31.84
CA ASN A 131 18.16 -22.37 -32.91
C ASN A 131 17.02 -21.43 -32.51
N LEU A 132 16.54 -21.53 -31.27
CA LEU A 132 15.51 -20.64 -30.73
C LEU A 132 16.03 -19.19 -30.55
N ALA A 133 17.30 -19.02 -30.16
CA ALA A 133 17.93 -17.71 -30.08
C ALA A 133 18.03 -17.03 -31.45
N SER A 134 18.39 -17.80 -32.50
CA SER A 134 18.39 -17.32 -33.88
C SER A 134 16.99 -16.89 -34.33
N LEU A 135 15.96 -17.68 -33.99
CA LEU A 135 14.56 -17.34 -34.28
C LEU A 135 14.15 -16.04 -33.59
N ALA A 136 14.46 -15.87 -32.30
CA ALA A 136 14.18 -14.65 -31.55
C ALA A 136 14.88 -13.41 -32.16
N GLY A 137 16.10 -13.59 -32.67
CA GLY A 137 16.83 -12.56 -33.41
C GLY A 137 16.12 -12.13 -34.70
N ASP A 138 15.65 -13.10 -35.50
CA ASP A 138 14.87 -12.85 -36.73
C ASP A 138 13.54 -12.16 -36.43
N MET A 139 12.84 -12.58 -35.37
CA MET A 139 11.65 -11.87 -34.85
C MET A 139 11.96 -10.42 -34.49
N GLY A 140 13.12 -10.16 -33.90
CA GLY A 140 13.56 -8.82 -33.53
C GLY A 140 13.74 -7.89 -34.74
N ALA A 141 14.38 -8.40 -35.79
CA ALA A 141 14.57 -7.64 -37.04
C ALA A 141 13.22 -7.31 -37.71
N PHE A 142 12.34 -8.32 -37.84
CA PHE A 142 11.00 -8.11 -38.39
C PHE A 142 10.19 -7.06 -37.61
N LEU A 143 10.17 -7.16 -36.27
CA LEU A 143 9.42 -6.23 -35.43
C LEU A 143 9.89 -4.76 -35.59
N ALA A 144 11.20 -4.55 -35.75
CA ALA A 144 11.76 -3.21 -35.95
C ALA A 144 11.30 -2.61 -37.29
N ASP A 145 11.29 -3.41 -38.35
CA ASP A 145 10.80 -2.99 -39.67
C ASP A 145 9.30 -2.68 -39.64
N GLU A 146 8.50 -3.50 -38.94
CA GLU A 146 7.06 -3.32 -38.85
C GLU A 146 6.65 -2.11 -38.01
N GLU A 147 7.37 -1.78 -36.95
CA GLU A 147 7.16 -0.53 -36.20
C GLU A 147 7.38 0.69 -37.08
N LYS A 148 8.46 0.69 -37.86
CA LYS A 148 8.75 1.78 -38.81
C LYS A 148 7.66 1.89 -39.87
N ASN A 149 7.25 0.77 -40.48
CA ASN A 149 6.19 0.73 -41.47
C ASN A 149 4.85 1.23 -40.90
N LEU A 150 4.51 0.88 -39.66
CA LEU A 150 3.30 1.34 -38.99
C LEU A 150 3.32 2.85 -38.74
N GLU A 151 4.47 3.42 -38.36
CA GLU A 151 4.64 4.86 -38.20
C GLU A 151 4.45 5.60 -39.54
N ASP A 152 5.05 5.09 -40.62
CA ASP A 152 4.96 5.70 -41.95
C ASP A 152 3.53 5.65 -42.54
N GLN A 153 2.74 4.63 -42.19
CA GLN A 153 1.40 4.39 -42.75
C GLN A 153 0.23 4.77 -41.82
N ALA A 154 0.51 5.27 -40.61
CA ALA A 154 -0.51 5.54 -39.59
C ALA A 154 -1.62 6.50 -40.04
N ALA A 155 -1.31 7.44 -40.94
CA ALA A 155 -2.26 8.44 -41.42
C ALA A 155 -3.31 7.89 -42.41
N VAL A 156 -3.05 6.72 -43.02
CA VAL A 156 -3.89 6.14 -44.08
C VAL A 156 -4.78 5.01 -43.55
N LEU A 157 -4.45 4.45 -42.38
CA LEU A 157 -5.18 3.36 -41.76
C LEU A 157 -6.37 3.90 -40.93
N SER A 158 -7.50 3.19 -40.96
CA SER A 158 -8.60 3.50 -40.04
C SER A 158 -8.22 3.17 -38.59
N SER A 159 -8.89 3.78 -37.62
CA SER A 159 -8.61 3.53 -36.20
C SER A 159 -8.82 2.06 -35.80
N ALA A 160 -9.80 1.38 -36.39
CA ALA A 160 -10.04 -0.04 -36.12
C ALA A 160 -8.93 -0.95 -36.66
N GLU A 161 -8.40 -0.62 -37.83
CA GLU A 161 -7.26 -1.33 -38.42
C GLU A 161 -5.98 -1.11 -37.60
N LEU A 162 -5.74 0.14 -37.16
CA LEU A 162 -4.62 0.48 -36.28
C LEU A 162 -4.65 -0.29 -34.97
N GLU A 163 -5.81 -0.38 -34.31
CA GLU A 163 -5.96 -1.17 -33.08
C GLU A 163 -5.70 -2.67 -33.31
N THR A 164 -6.18 -3.22 -34.43
CA THR A 164 -5.96 -4.62 -34.80
C THR A 164 -4.48 -4.91 -35.06
N ILE A 165 -3.80 -4.08 -35.86
CA ILE A 165 -2.38 -4.24 -36.16
C ILE A 165 -1.55 -4.05 -34.89
N HIS A 166 -1.89 -3.05 -34.08
CA HIS A 166 -1.16 -2.72 -32.87
C HIS A 166 -1.23 -3.83 -31.83
N SER A 167 -2.43 -4.35 -31.54
CA SER A 167 -2.62 -5.47 -30.59
C SER A 167 -1.81 -6.70 -30.99
N ARG A 168 -1.78 -7.02 -32.29
CA ARG A 168 -0.98 -8.13 -32.85
C ARG A 168 0.53 -7.88 -32.76
N LEU A 169 0.97 -6.65 -33.04
CA LEU A 169 2.37 -6.26 -32.91
C LEU A 169 2.84 -6.34 -31.45
N ILE A 170 2.01 -5.94 -30.49
CA ILE A 170 2.29 -6.12 -29.07
C ILE A 170 2.44 -7.60 -28.72
N LEU A 171 1.52 -8.45 -29.17
CA LEU A 171 1.57 -9.89 -28.93
C LEU A 171 2.84 -10.52 -29.51
N LEU A 172 3.25 -10.16 -30.73
CA LEU A 172 4.51 -10.64 -31.31
C LEU A 172 5.73 -10.22 -30.48
N LYS A 173 5.76 -8.98 -29.99
CA LYS A 173 6.81 -8.53 -29.08
C LYS A 173 6.78 -9.28 -27.74
N ASP A 174 5.60 -9.64 -27.23
CA ASP A 174 5.46 -10.45 -26.01
C ASP A 174 6.04 -11.85 -26.25
N ILE A 175 5.70 -12.48 -27.37
CA ILE A 175 6.18 -13.81 -27.76
C ILE A 175 7.70 -13.82 -27.90
N ARG A 176 8.28 -12.85 -28.63
CA ARG A 176 9.74 -12.70 -28.74
C ARG A 176 10.37 -12.52 -27.36
N TRP A 177 9.82 -11.63 -26.53
CA TRP A 177 10.34 -11.36 -25.19
C TRP A 177 10.32 -12.60 -24.30
N MET A 178 9.22 -13.37 -24.32
CA MET A 178 9.12 -14.61 -23.56
C MET A 178 10.18 -15.63 -24.00
N LEU A 179 10.41 -15.75 -25.31
CA LEU A 179 11.43 -16.64 -25.84
C LEU A 179 12.84 -16.21 -25.40
N GLU A 180 13.17 -14.94 -25.58
CA GLU A 180 14.50 -14.39 -25.30
C GLU A 180 14.79 -14.29 -23.79
N LYS A 181 13.92 -13.58 -23.05
CA LYS A 181 14.16 -13.18 -21.66
C LYS A 181 13.64 -14.17 -20.63
N ASP A 182 12.44 -14.74 -20.83
CA ASP A 182 11.82 -15.63 -19.83
C ASP A 182 12.26 -17.10 -19.99
N ILE A 183 12.75 -17.50 -21.17
CA ILE A 183 13.17 -18.88 -21.45
C ILE A 183 14.69 -18.96 -21.62
N LEU A 184 15.26 -18.34 -22.65
CA LEU A 184 16.67 -18.57 -23.02
C LEU A 184 17.65 -17.99 -21.99
N GLU A 185 17.51 -16.73 -21.59
CA GLU A 185 18.37 -16.14 -20.55
C GLU A 185 18.30 -16.89 -19.21
N ASN A 186 17.16 -17.52 -18.91
CA ASN A 186 17.01 -18.28 -17.67
C ASN A 186 17.84 -19.56 -17.67
N LEU A 187 18.16 -20.15 -18.82
CA LEU A 187 19.04 -21.32 -18.89
C LEU A 187 20.45 -20.95 -18.37
N GLU A 188 20.98 -19.82 -18.80
CA GLU A 188 22.29 -19.31 -18.32
C GLU A 188 22.25 -18.94 -16.84
N LYS A 189 21.19 -18.26 -16.39
CA LYS A 189 21.01 -17.90 -14.97
C LYS A 189 20.91 -19.14 -14.08
N ILE A 190 20.29 -20.23 -14.54
CA ILE A 190 20.23 -21.52 -13.82
C ILE A 190 21.61 -22.16 -13.72
N ALA A 191 22.38 -22.19 -14.81
CA ALA A 191 23.74 -22.74 -14.79
C ALA A 191 24.63 -21.97 -13.78
N SER A 192 24.62 -20.63 -13.87
CA SER A 192 25.35 -19.75 -12.96
C SER A 192 24.93 -19.92 -11.49
N LEU A 193 23.62 -20.02 -11.22
CA LEU A 193 23.09 -20.22 -9.87
C LEU A 193 23.47 -21.58 -9.27
N SER A 194 23.66 -22.60 -10.11
CA SER A 194 24.14 -23.92 -9.65
C SER A 194 25.64 -23.98 -9.37
N GLY A 195 26.39 -22.96 -9.82
CA GLY A 195 27.85 -22.93 -9.76
C GLY A 195 28.51 -23.92 -10.71
N ALA A 196 27.78 -24.43 -11.71
CA ALA A 196 28.29 -25.25 -12.79
C ALA A 196 28.86 -24.37 -13.93
N HIS A 197 29.97 -24.78 -14.54
CA HIS A 197 30.55 -24.07 -15.67
C HIS A 197 29.90 -24.46 -17.01
N SER A 198 29.27 -25.62 -17.05
CA SER A 198 28.54 -26.13 -18.22
C SER A 198 27.28 -26.88 -17.80
N PRO A 199 26.22 -26.91 -18.66
CA PRO A 199 25.02 -27.70 -18.38
C PRO A 199 25.29 -29.19 -18.10
N ALA A 200 26.37 -29.76 -18.67
CA ALA A 200 26.75 -31.16 -18.50
C ALA A 200 27.24 -31.51 -17.08
N GLU A 201 27.68 -30.53 -16.29
CA GLU A 201 28.12 -30.73 -14.90
C GLU A 201 26.94 -30.86 -13.92
N LEU A 202 25.74 -30.43 -14.32
CA LEU A 202 24.57 -30.43 -13.44
C LEU A 202 23.84 -31.77 -13.50
N ALA A 203 23.63 -32.40 -12.34
CA ALA A 203 22.80 -33.59 -12.26
C ALA A 203 21.36 -33.29 -12.74
N PRO A 204 20.73 -34.17 -13.56
CA PRO A 204 19.37 -33.93 -14.05
C PRO A 204 18.30 -33.74 -12.97
N ALA A 205 18.52 -34.24 -11.75
CA ALA A 205 17.64 -34.04 -10.60
C ALA A 205 17.85 -32.69 -9.89
N ALA A 206 19.00 -32.04 -10.08
CA ALA A 206 19.31 -30.73 -9.52
C ALA A 206 18.67 -29.58 -10.33
N PHE A 207 18.50 -29.77 -11.65
CA PHE A 207 17.91 -28.77 -12.54
C PHE A 207 16.56 -28.24 -12.02
N GLY A 208 15.66 -29.14 -11.61
CA GLY A 208 14.32 -28.77 -11.12
C GLY A 208 14.37 -27.83 -9.91
N LYS A 209 15.32 -28.04 -9.00
CA LYS A 209 15.51 -27.23 -7.79
C LYS A 209 16.14 -25.86 -8.08
N TYR A 210 17.19 -25.82 -8.90
CA TYR A 210 17.82 -24.56 -9.30
C TYR A 210 16.93 -23.71 -10.21
N ARG A 211 16.13 -24.32 -11.08
CA ARG A 211 15.10 -23.62 -11.86
C ARG A 211 14.11 -22.90 -10.94
N LYS A 212 13.61 -23.56 -9.90
CA LYS A 212 12.69 -22.96 -8.92
C LYS A 212 13.33 -21.77 -8.21
N LEU A 213 14.53 -21.96 -7.67
CA LEU A 213 15.29 -20.88 -7.03
C LEU A 213 15.48 -19.70 -7.99
N ASN A 214 15.88 -19.94 -9.23
CA ASN A 214 16.06 -18.89 -10.22
C ASN A 214 14.76 -18.12 -10.52
N LEU A 215 13.64 -18.83 -10.74
CA LEU A 215 12.34 -18.22 -11.01
C LEU A 215 11.84 -17.40 -9.81
N LEU A 216 12.05 -17.90 -8.59
CA LEU A 216 11.70 -17.15 -7.37
C LEU A 216 12.60 -15.92 -7.19
N LEU A 217 13.89 -16.00 -7.51
CA LEU A 217 14.80 -14.86 -7.44
C LEU A 217 14.45 -13.80 -8.50
N ASN A 218 14.04 -14.21 -9.70
CA ASN A 218 13.50 -13.30 -10.71
C ASN A 218 12.18 -12.66 -10.25
N ALA A 219 11.28 -13.45 -9.66
CA ALA A 219 10.04 -12.93 -9.08
C ALA A 219 10.34 -11.94 -7.95
N LEU A 220 11.30 -12.26 -7.08
CA LEU A 220 11.75 -11.41 -5.99
C LEU A 220 12.30 -10.09 -6.53
N ASP A 221 13.14 -10.08 -7.57
CA ASP A 221 13.67 -8.87 -8.21
C ASP A 221 12.56 -7.93 -8.68
N ARG A 222 11.50 -8.50 -9.28
CA ARG A 222 10.31 -7.75 -9.74
C ARG A 222 9.37 -7.34 -8.60
N LEU A 223 9.46 -7.98 -7.44
CA LEU A 223 8.69 -7.64 -6.23
C LEU A 223 9.47 -6.70 -5.30
N GLU A 224 10.81 -6.64 -5.42
CA GLU A 224 11.72 -5.75 -4.71
C GLU A 224 11.66 -4.31 -5.24
N VAL A 225 10.62 -3.98 -6.00
CA VAL A 225 10.22 -2.59 -6.18
C VAL A 225 10.19 -1.94 -4.79
N ARG A 226 10.78 -0.76 -4.70
CA ARG A 226 10.89 0.05 -3.48
C ARG A 226 12.08 -0.23 -2.55
N GLY A 227 13.09 -1.00 -2.98
CA GLY A 227 14.37 -1.21 -2.27
C GLY A 227 14.16 -1.67 -0.84
N ARG A 228 13.81 -2.93 -0.72
CA ARG A 228 13.34 -3.56 0.50
C ARG A 228 14.50 -3.83 1.46
N ASP A 229 14.20 -3.80 2.75
CA ASP A 229 15.24 -3.86 3.78
C ASP A 229 15.81 -5.25 3.97
N SER A 230 15.07 -6.30 3.62
CA SER A 230 15.52 -7.67 3.78
C SER A 230 14.77 -8.61 2.86
N ALA A 231 15.39 -9.75 2.55
CA ALA A 231 14.74 -10.79 1.80
C ALA A 231 15.24 -12.18 2.21
N GLY A 232 14.36 -13.16 2.10
CA GLY A 232 14.69 -14.54 2.35
C GLY A 232 14.10 -15.47 1.30
N ILE A 233 14.77 -16.60 1.09
CA ILE A 233 14.34 -17.65 0.19
C ILE A 233 14.58 -19.00 0.85
N GLN A 234 13.59 -19.88 0.72
CA GLN A 234 13.62 -21.25 1.18
C GLN A 234 13.40 -22.21 0.03
N LEU A 235 14.13 -23.31 0.04
CA LEU A 235 13.91 -24.48 -0.80
C LEU A 235 13.68 -25.67 0.11
N ALA A 236 12.50 -26.28 0.02
CA ALA A 236 12.12 -27.48 0.75
C ALA A 236 11.82 -28.62 -0.22
N PHE A 237 12.36 -29.81 0.04
CA PHE A 237 12.09 -31.01 -0.75
C PHE A 237 12.12 -32.23 0.15
N ALA A 238 11.37 -33.26 -0.24
CA ALA A 238 11.32 -34.49 0.54
C ALA A 238 12.06 -35.63 -0.18
N LEU A 239 12.91 -36.34 0.56
CA LEU A 239 13.66 -37.48 0.05
C LEU A 239 12.85 -38.77 0.29
N ASP A 240 12.77 -39.61 -0.73
CA ASP A 240 11.98 -40.85 -0.69
C ASP A 240 12.59 -41.94 0.22
N GLU A 241 13.93 -41.96 0.36
CA GLU A 241 14.66 -43.03 1.04
C GLU A 241 15.73 -42.51 2.00
N ASP A 242 15.86 -43.15 3.17
CA ASP A 242 16.93 -42.88 4.15
C ASP A 242 18.34 -43.09 3.57
N GLN A 243 18.48 -43.99 2.60
CA GLN A 243 19.76 -44.28 1.93
C GLN A 243 20.30 -43.05 1.18
N ASN A 244 19.43 -42.22 0.61
CA ASN A 244 19.85 -40.98 -0.06
C ASN A 244 20.49 -40.00 0.92
N LEU A 245 19.92 -39.85 2.12
CA LEU A 245 20.50 -38.99 3.15
C LEU A 245 21.84 -39.52 3.66
N GLN A 246 21.95 -40.84 3.89
CA GLN A 246 23.21 -41.47 4.32
C GLN A 246 24.32 -41.30 3.29
N GLU A 247 24.00 -41.44 2.00
CA GLU A 247 24.97 -41.21 0.92
C GLU A 247 25.41 -39.76 0.85
N ILE A 248 24.49 -38.80 1.02
CA ILE A 248 24.84 -37.38 1.10
C ILE A 248 25.77 -37.11 2.30
N GLU A 249 25.47 -37.64 3.49
CA GLU A 249 26.31 -37.49 4.68
C GLU A 249 27.72 -38.08 4.49
N ARG A 250 27.84 -39.20 3.76
CA ARG A 250 29.12 -39.79 3.35
C ARG A 250 29.89 -38.84 2.44
N GLN A 251 29.23 -38.24 1.45
CA GLN A 251 29.85 -37.28 0.53
C GLN A 251 30.27 -35.99 1.24
N ILE A 252 29.46 -35.48 2.18
CA ILE A 252 29.79 -34.33 3.03
C ILE A 252 31.08 -34.61 3.80
N SER A 253 31.20 -35.81 4.38
CA SER A 253 32.39 -36.21 5.13
C SER A 253 33.62 -36.34 4.23
N ALA A 254 33.47 -36.96 3.05
CA ALA A 254 34.56 -37.11 2.08
C ALA A 254 35.09 -35.76 1.55
N ARG A 255 34.25 -34.73 1.50
CA ARG A 255 34.60 -33.38 1.04
C ARG A 255 35.04 -32.43 2.16
N GLY A 256 35.14 -32.90 3.40
CA GLY A 256 35.53 -32.07 4.55
C GLY A 256 34.47 -31.04 4.98
N LEU A 257 33.20 -31.22 4.60
CA LEU A 257 32.11 -30.26 4.87
C LEU A 257 31.35 -30.56 6.18
N THR A 258 31.80 -31.54 6.98
CA THR A 258 31.09 -32.00 8.19
C THR A 258 30.90 -30.90 9.24
N ALA A 259 31.91 -30.06 9.47
CA ALA A 259 31.82 -28.97 10.44
C ALA A 259 30.79 -27.91 9.99
N ASP A 260 30.76 -27.60 8.70
CA ASP A 260 29.80 -26.67 8.10
C ASP A 260 28.37 -27.21 8.20
N PHE A 261 28.17 -28.47 7.82
CA PHE A 261 26.88 -29.15 7.91
C PHE A 261 26.34 -29.17 9.35
N ARG A 262 27.18 -29.54 10.34
CA ARG A 262 26.79 -29.53 11.75
C ARG A 262 26.41 -28.15 12.26
N ARG A 263 27.14 -27.10 11.86
CA ARG A 263 26.82 -25.71 12.24
C ARG A 263 25.47 -25.28 11.69
N ARG A 264 25.17 -25.61 10.43
CA ARG A 264 23.97 -25.18 9.72
C ARG A 264 22.71 -25.97 10.08
N THR A 265 22.87 -27.15 10.66
CA THR A 265 21.78 -28.05 11.11
C THR A 265 21.43 -27.93 12.58
N GLN A 266 22.03 -26.96 13.30
CA GLN A 266 21.68 -26.70 14.69
C GLN A 266 20.23 -26.24 14.81
N THR A 267 19.53 -26.76 15.81
CA THR A 267 18.15 -26.35 16.13
C THR A 267 18.16 -24.90 16.59
N GLY A 268 17.34 -24.07 15.94
CA GLY A 268 17.29 -22.63 16.21
C GLY A 268 16.24 -21.90 15.38
N ASP A 269 16.12 -20.60 15.60
CA ASP A 269 15.45 -19.71 14.66
C ASP A 269 16.16 -19.73 13.30
N LEU A 270 15.39 -19.58 12.23
CA LEU A 270 15.94 -19.59 10.87
C LEU A 270 16.90 -18.41 10.67
N ARG A 271 18.15 -18.72 10.40
CA ARG A 271 19.23 -17.80 10.03
C ARG A 271 19.65 -18.00 8.58
N ASP A 272 20.47 -17.10 8.06
CA ASP A 272 21.10 -17.29 6.75
C ASP A 272 21.87 -18.61 6.68
N ALA A 273 21.83 -19.24 5.51
CA ALA A 273 22.33 -20.57 5.24
C ALA A 273 21.78 -21.69 6.15
N SER A 274 20.73 -21.50 6.96
CA SER A 274 20.22 -22.57 7.85
C SER A 274 19.70 -23.79 7.07
N VAL A 275 20.01 -24.99 7.56
CA VAL A 275 19.55 -26.27 7.00
C VAL A 275 18.70 -26.98 8.05
N SER A 276 17.47 -27.34 7.71
CA SER A 276 16.59 -28.08 8.61
C SER A 276 16.25 -29.43 8.02
N ILE A 277 16.31 -30.47 8.86
CA ILE A 277 16.01 -31.84 8.48
C ILE A 277 14.97 -32.38 9.47
N SER A 278 13.79 -32.74 8.97
CA SER A 278 12.72 -33.34 9.76
C SER A 278 12.37 -34.72 9.22
N ARG A 279 12.13 -35.68 10.11
CA ARG A 279 11.75 -37.05 9.77
C ARG A 279 10.29 -37.26 10.14
N ASN A 280 9.47 -37.65 9.18
CA ASN A 280 8.07 -38.02 9.39
C ASN A 280 7.84 -39.46 8.91
N PRO A 281 7.92 -40.47 9.80
CA PRO A 281 7.70 -41.87 9.44
C PRO A 281 6.29 -42.16 8.93
N GLN A 282 5.31 -41.30 9.26
CA GLN A 282 3.90 -41.47 8.88
C GLN A 282 3.53 -40.81 7.54
N ALA A 283 4.46 -40.08 6.91
CA ALA A 283 4.22 -39.46 5.60
C ALA A 283 4.08 -40.51 4.48
N SER A 284 3.08 -40.35 3.63
CA SER A 284 2.79 -41.26 2.50
C SER A 284 3.79 -41.17 1.35
N ALA A 285 4.54 -40.06 1.26
CA ALA A 285 5.67 -39.85 0.35
C ALA A 285 6.69 -38.93 1.03
N GLY A 286 8.00 -39.16 0.82
CA GLY A 286 9.05 -38.27 1.33
C GLY A 286 9.22 -38.27 2.85
N LYS A 287 9.73 -39.38 3.41
CA LYS A 287 9.87 -39.58 4.87
C LYS A 287 10.83 -38.58 5.54
N ILE A 288 11.70 -37.95 4.76
CA ILE A 288 12.66 -36.94 5.22
C ILE A 288 12.41 -35.64 4.47
N SER A 289 12.07 -34.58 5.19
CA SER A 289 11.99 -33.22 4.65
C SER A 289 13.30 -32.48 4.90
N VAL A 290 13.90 -31.92 3.85
CA VAL A 290 15.10 -31.08 3.92
C VAL A 290 14.75 -29.67 3.47
N THR A 291 15.08 -28.67 4.27
CA THR A 291 14.85 -27.25 3.97
C THR A 291 16.14 -26.46 4.05
N PHE A 292 16.51 -25.78 2.97
CA PHE A 292 17.57 -24.78 2.94
C PHE A 292 16.97 -23.38 3.04
N THR A 293 17.51 -22.52 3.89
CA THR A 293 17.08 -21.13 4.06
C THR A 293 18.24 -20.17 3.84
N TYR A 294 18.04 -19.14 3.03
CA TYR A 294 18.98 -18.05 2.80
C TYR A 294 18.31 -16.72 3.11
N LYS A 295 19.04 -15.80 3.74
CA LYS A 295 18.52 -14.51 4.21
C LYS A 295 19.55 -13.41 3.97
N THR A 296 19.07 -12.22 3.65
CA THR A 296 19.89 -11.01 3.51
C THR A 296 19.13 -9.82 4.06
N TYR A 297 19.84 -8.84 4.60
CA TYR A 297 19.26 -7.58 5.05
C TYR A 297 20.20 -6.39 4.88
N SER A 298 19.61 -5.20 4.86
CA SER A 298 20.25 -3.90 4.85
C SER A 298 19.34 -2.87 5.48
N ILE A 299 19.90 -2.02 6.35
CA ILE A 299 19.17 -0.87 6.90
C ILE A 299 18.76 0.10 5.79
N VAL A 300 19.59 0.25 4.76
CA VAL A 300 19.29 1.05 3.56
C VAL A 300 19.20 0.09 2.37
N GLY A 301 17.99 -0.15 1.89
CA GLY A 301 17.75 -1.00 0.73
C GLY A 301 18.26 -0.38 -0.56
N GLU A 302 18.82 -1.21 -1.43
CA GLU A 302 19.22 -0.86 -2.80
C GLU A 302 18.57 -1.88 -3.73
N LEU A 303 17.95 -1.40 -4.81
CA LEU A 303 17.21 -2.25 -5.73
C LEU A 303 18.13 -3.30 -6.38
N GLY A 304 17.77 -4.58 -6.24
CA GLY A 304 18.52 -5.71 -6.78
C GLY A 304 19.66 -6.21 -5.88
N ARG A 305 20.01 -5.49 -4.81
CA ARG A 305 21.06 -5.93 -3.88
C ARG A 305 20.68 -7.25 -3.20
N ASN A 306 19.45 -7.37 -2.70
CA ASN A 306 19.04 -8.56 -1.98
C ASN A 306 19.10 -9.79 -2.89
N VAL A 307 18.57 -9.68 -4.10
CA VAL A 307 18.63 -10.75 -5.11
C VAL A 307 20.07 -11.11 -5.46
N ALA A 308 20.96 -10.13 -5.66
CA ALA A 308 22.38 -10.38 -5.93
C ALA A 308 23.08 -11.11 -4.78
N ALA A 309 22.81 -10.71 -3.53
CA ALA A 309 23.35 -11.36 -2.34
C ALA A 309 22.86 -12.81 -2.21
N LEU A 310 21.56 -13.05 -2.38
CA LEU A 310 20.97 -14.39 -2.33
C LEU A 310 21.50 -15.28 -3.48
N ARG A 311 21.65 -14.75 -4.70
CA ARG A 311 22.24 -15.48 -5.83
C ARG A 311 23.67 -15.92 -5.53
N ARG A 312 24.50 -15.03 -4.97
CA ARG A 312 25.87 -15.36 -4.56
C ARG A 312 25.88 -16.45 -3.49
N ALA A 313 25.10 -16.27 -2.42
CA ALA A 313 25.02 -17.25 -1.33
C ALA A 313 24.60 -18.65 -1.81
N ILE A 314 23.61 -18.73 -2.71
CA ILE A 314 23.14 -20.00 -3.29
C ILE A 314 24.18 -20.61 -4.24
N SER A 315 24.81 -19.80 -5.10
CA SER A 315 25.81 -20.27 -6.06
C SER A 315 27.04 -20.84 -5.34
N ASP A 316 27.48 -20.20 -4.26
CA ASP A 316 28.65 -20.60 -3.49
C ASP A 316 28.38 -21.80 -2.54
N ASP A 317 27.12 -22.24 -2.38
CA ASP A 317 26.75 -23.28 -1.42
C ASP A 317 27.04 -24.71 -1.91
N SER A 318 28.16 -25.26 -1.44
CA SER A 318 28.58 -26.63 -1.73
C SER A 318 27.69 -27.72 -1.11
N LEU A 319 27.03 -27.45 0.03
CA LEU A 319 26.12 -28.41 0.65
C LEU A 319 24.82 -28.51 -0.15
N LEU A 320 24.26 -27.38 -0.57
CA LEU A 320 23.07 -27.38 -1.44
C LEU A 320 23.32 -28.18 -2.72
N ARG A 321 24.49 -28.04 -3.35
CA ARG A 321 24.84 -28.80 -4.57
C ARG A 321 24.74 -30.32 -4.37
N LEU A 322 25.19 -30.83 -3.21
CA LEU A 322 25.12 -32.27 -2.89
C LEU A 322 23.67 -32.73 -2.70
N PHE A 323 22.89 -32.00 -1.92
CA PHE A 323 21.49 -32.34 -1.69
C PHE A 323 20.62 -32.18 -2.96
N ALA A 324 20.91 -31.17 -3.79
CA ALA A 324 20.15 -30.91 -5.00
C ALA A 324 20.28 -32.04 -6.03
N ALA A 325 21.41 -32.74 -6.04
CA ALA A 325 21.64 -33.88 -6.93
C ALA A 325 20.75 -35.10 -6.62
N ALA A 326 20.14 -35.16 -5.43
CA ALA A 326 19.23 -36.24 -5.06
C ALA A 326 17.82 -36.06 -5.65
N GLY A 327 17.22 -37.18 -6.04
CA GLY A 327 15.80 -37.25 -6.40
C GLY A 327 14.91 -36.93 -5.21
N ALA A 328 13.78 -36.28 -5.45
CA ALA A 328 12.86 -35.84 -4.40
C ALA A 328 11.39 -36.07 -4.76
N SER A 329 10.59 -36.41 -3.74
CA SER A 329 9.14 -36.46 -3.77
C SER A 329 8.54 -35.14 -3.28
N GLY A 330 8.23 -34.25 -4.22
CA GLY A 330 7.67 -32.94 -3.87
C GLY A 330 8.76 -31.91 -3.58
N GLU A 331 8.64 -30.78 -4.26
CA GLU A 331 9.59 -29.67 -4.20
C GLU A 331 8.80 -28.37 -4.06
N ILE A 332 9.12 -27.60 -3.04
CA ILE A 332 8.56 -26.29 -2.75
C ILE A 332 9.70 -25.29 -2.68
N ALA A 333 9.49 -24.11 -3.23
CA ALA A 333 10.29 -22.95 -2.90
C ALA A 333 9.37 -21.80 -2.44
N LEU A 334 9.82 -21.04 -1.45
CA LEU A 334 9.12 -19.88 -0.89
C LEU A 334 10.12 -18.73 -0.76
N THR A 335 9.76 -17.54 -1.21
CA THR A 335 10.56 -16.33 -1.02
C THR A 335 9.70 -15.18 -0.53
N HIS A 336 10.35 -14.26 0.19
CA HIS A 336 9.72 -13.08 0.72
C HIS A 336 10.70 -11.92 0.70
N THR A 337 10.23 -10.74 0.32
CA THR A 337 10.93 -9.48 0.52
C THR A 337 10.19 -8.65 1.56
N ARG A 338 10.90 -8.22 2.60
CA ARG A 338 10.34 -7.57 3.78
C ARG A 338 10.58 -6.07 3.76
N TRP A 339 9.60 -5.37 4.28
CA TRP A 339 9.66 -4.00 4.73
C TRP A 339 9.22 -4.01 6.19
N ALA A 340 10.12 -3.72 7.10
CA ALA A 340 9.87 -3.83 8.53
C ALA A 340 8.74 -2.87 8.97
N SER A 341 7.56 -3.43 9.27
CA SER A 341 6.45 -2.75 9.96
C SER A 341 6.55 -2.96 11.48
N VAL A 342 6.66 -4.23 11.89
CA VAL A 342 6.87 -4.66 13.28
C VAL A 342 8.19 -5.43 13.38
N GLY A 343 9.06 -4.98 14.27
CA GLY A 343 10.38 -5.56 14.55
C GLY A 343 11.52 -4.96 13.73
N SER A 344 12.74 -4.97 14.27
CA SER A 344 13.91 -4.34 13.64
C SER A 344 14.28 -4.94 12.28
N ILE A 345 15.06 -4.20 11.50
CA ILE A 345 15.70 -4.71 10.28
C ILE A 345 16.88 -5.58 10.71
N SER A 346 16.65 -6.88 10.84
CA SER A 346 17.67 -7.87 11.17
C SER A 346 17.40 -9.20 10.47
N GLU A 347 18.40 -10.08 10.49
CA GLU A 347 18.33 -11.41 9.91
C GLU A 347 17.23 -12.28 10.55
N GLU A 348 17.10 -12.23 11.89
CA GLU A 348 16.13 -13.01 12.65
C GLU A 348 14.68 -12.64 12.32
N ASN A 349 14.47 -11.36 11.98
CA ASN A 349 13.16 -10.82 11.62
C ASN A 349 12.86 -10.96 10.12
N CYS A 350 13.83 -11.37 9.31
CA CYS A 350 13.63 -11.64 7.90
C CYS A 350 12.80 -12.91 7.69
N HIS A 351 11.80 -12.87 6.82
CA HIS A 351 10.94 -14.02 6.52
C HIS A 351 11.61 -14.93 5.47
N PRO A 352 11.38 -16.26 5.49
CA PRO A 352 10.47 -16.97 6.39
C PRO A 352 10.96 -17.12 7.84
N VAL A 353 10.03 -17.28 8.77
CA VAL A 353 10.28 -17.58 10.20
C VAL A 353 9.69 -18.95 10.56
N ASN A 354 10.25 -19.61 11.59
CA ASN A 354 9.82 -20.95 12.03
C ASN A 354 9.12 -20.94 13.40
N ASN A 355 8.69 -22.12 13.87
CA ASN A 355 8.10 -22.36 15.20
C ASN A 355 9.14 -22.58 16.33
N HIS A 356 10.43 -22.26 16.15
CA HIS A 356 11.42 -22.45 17.24
C HIS A 356 11.17 -21.50 18.44
N ARG A 357 11.54 -21.92 19.65
CA ARG A 357 11.35 -21.16 20.91
C ARG A 357 12.67 -21.12 21.68
N GLY A 358 12.95 -20.04 22.39
CA GLY A 358 14.22 -19.88 23.10
C GLY A 358 14.36 -20.86 24.25
N GLY A 359 15.37 -21.73 24.20
CA GLY A 359 15.85 -22.51 25.36
C GLY A 359 15.53 -24.00 25.40
N GLU A 360 14.60 -24.52 24.59
CA GLU A 360 14.31 -25.97 24.54
C GLU A 360 13.98 -26.43 23.11
N ALA A 361 14.38 -27.67 22.78
CA ALA A 361 13.97 -28.32 21.54
C ALA A 361 12.45 -28.57 21.58
N PRO A 362 11.73 -28.50 20.44
CA PRO A 362 10.29 -28.76 20.39
C PRO A 362 9.95 -30.10 21.06
N VAL A 363 9.13 -30.06 22.11
CA VAL A 363 8.71 -31.27 22.83
C VAL A 363 7.57 -31.92 22.04
N GLY A 364 7.82 -33.11 21.50
CA GLY A 364 6.82 -33.96 20.84
C GLY A 364 6.59 -33.63 19.36
N ALA A 365 6.61 -34.67 18.52
CA ALA A 365 6.37 -34.69 17.07
C ALA A 365 6.83 -33.41 16.31
N ALA A 366 8.10 -33.40 15.89
CA ALA A 366 8.85 -32.30 15.27
C ALA A 366 8.31 -31.79 13.91
N ALA A 367 7.12 -31.17 13.92
CA ALA A 367 6.59 -30.41 12.80
C ALA A 367 7.41 -29.13 12.63
N GLN A 368 8.19 -29.05 11.56
CA GLN A 368 8.82 -27.80 11.17
C GLN A 368 7.81 -26.99 10.38
N ILE A 369 7.40 -25.84 10.92
CA ILE A 369 6.46 -24.92 10.28
C ILE A 369 7.25 -23.69 9.84
N SER A 370 7.21 -23.34 8.55
CA SER A 370 7.84 -22.11 8.03
C SER A 370 6.80 -21.21 7.41
N VAL A 371 6.83 -19.92 7.77
CA VAL A 371 5.79 -18.96 7.41
C VAL A 371 6.40 -17.67 6.86
N ALA A 372 5.75 -17.10 5.84
CA ALA A 372 5.91 -15.73 5.41
C ALA A 372 4.58 -14.97 5.51
N LEU A 373 4.64 -13.72 5.95
CA LEU A 373 3.49 -12.82 6.08
C LEU A 373 3.72 -11.57 5.24
N ASN A 374 2.73 -11.22 4.43
CA ASN A 374 2.57 -9.87 3.93
C ASN A 374 1.35 -9.21 4.60
N GLY A 375 1.54 -8.05 5.23
CA GLY A 375 0.56 -7.41 6.10
C GLY A 375 1.00 -7.46 7.57
N ASP A 376 0.06 -7.19 8.47
CA ASP A 376 0.34 -7.10 9.92
C ASP A 376 -0.68 -7.92 10.70
N ILE A 377 -0.25 -8.51 11.82
CA ILE A 377 -1.12 -9.10 12.84
C ILE A 377 -1.32 -8.09 13.97
N ASP A 378 -2.45 -7.42 13.99
CA ASP A 378 -2.71 -6.28 14.88
C ASP A 378 -2.75 -6.67 16.36
N ASN A 379 -3.16 -7.91 16.67
CA ASN A 379 -3.25 -8.44 18.02
C ASN A 379 -2.03 -9.30 18.43
N TYR A 380 -0.91 -9.22 17.71
CA TYR A 380 0.28 -10.05 17.98
C TYR A 380 0.82 -9.91 19.41
N ALA A 381 0.77 -8.71 19.99
CA ALA A 381 1.29 -8.46 21.33
C ALA A 381 0.51 -9.24 22.41
N ALA A 382 -0.82 -9.31 22.27
CA ALA A 382 -1.67 -10.09 23.17
C ALA A 382 -1.42 -11.60 23.01
N LEU A 383 -1.28 -12.06 21.76
CA LEU A 383 -0.96 -13.47 21.46
C LEU A 383 0.43 -13.86 22.00
N ARG A 384 1.44 -12.99 21.83
CA ARG A 384 2.78 -13.15 22.38
C ARG A 384 2.76 -13.28 23.89
N GLN A 385 2.07 -12.36 24.57
CA GLN A 385 1.94 -12.39 26.04
C GLN A 385 1.25 -13.67 26.52
N ALA A 386 0.25 -14.16 25.79
CA ALA A 386 -0.45 -15.40 26.12
C ALA A 386 0.45 -16.63 25.97
N LEU A 387 1.38 -16.65 25.00
CA LEU A 387 2.39 -17.71 24.84
C LEU A 387 3.45 -17.62 25.95
N GLU A 388 4.04 -16.43 26.15
CA GLU A 388 5.11 -16.22 27.13
C GLU A 388 4.63 -16.47 28.58
N SER A 389 3.35 -16.19 28.89
CA SER A 389 2.78 -16.51 30.22
C SER A 389 2.65 -18.01 30.50
N ARG A 390 2.71 -18.87 29.47
CA ARG A 390 2.76 -20.33 29.60
C ARG A 390 4.19 -20.89 29.62
N GLY A 391 5.20 -20.03 29.72
CA GLY A 391 6.62 -20.41 29.68
C GLY A 391 7.18 -20.58 28.26
N GLU A 392 6.41 -20.24 27.23
CA GLU A 392 6.81 -20.38 25.83
C GLU A 392 7.58 -19.14 25.36
N LEU A 393 8.85 -19.00 25.77
CA LEU A 393 9.64 -17.78 25.55
C LEU A 393 10.12 -17.64 24.09
N ILE A 394 9.90 -16.46 23.50
CA ILE A 394 10.44 -16.08 22.18
C ILE A 394 11.76 -15.34 22.39
N ALA A 395 12.79 -15.68 21.60
CA ALA A 395 14.10 -15.04 21.67
C ALA A 395 13.98 -13.50 21.54
N PRO A 396 14.65 -12.69 22.39
CA PRO A 396 14.52 -11.23 22.36
C PRO A 396 14.89 -10.58 21.01
N ALA A 397 15.77 -11.20 20.22
CA ALA A 397 16.14 -10.73 18.89
C ALA A 397 14.99 -10.85 17.86
N VAL A 398 14.04 -11.77 18.09
CA VAL A 398 12.86 -11.98 17.23
C VAL A 398 11.73 -11.08 17.73
N THR A 399 11.52 -10.00 16.98
CA THR A 399 10.58 -8.93 17.31
C THR A 399 9.44 -8.79 16.30
N THR A 400 9.50 -9.50 15.17
CA THR A 400 8.41 -9.55 14.17
C THR A 400 7.15 -10.26 14.71
N ASP A 401 6.01 -9.70 14.36
CA ASP A 401 4.67 -10.26 14.56
C ASP A 401 4.46 -11.60 13.85
N THR A 402 5.08 -11.81 12.69
CA THR A 402 5.03 -13.06 11.91
C THR A 402 5.39 -14.30 12.74
N LYS A 403 6.26 -14.15 13.75
CA LYS A 403 6.66 -15.25 14.63
C LYS A 403 5.49 -15.90 15.36
N ILE A 404 4.39 -15.16 15.58
CA ILE A 404 3.19 -15.67 16.24
C ILE A 404 2.46 -16.70 15.38
N ILE A 405 2.53 -16.60 14.05
CA ILE A 405 1.78 -17.49 13.14
C ILE A 405 2.18 -18.97 13.34
N PRO A 406 3.46 -19.36 13.17
CA PRO A 406 3.84 -20.77 13.31
C PRO A 406 3.61 -21.29 14.74
N LEU A 407 3.74 -20.43 15.76
CA LEU A 407 3.50 -20.80 17.16
C LEU A 407 2.02 -21.04 17.46
N GLN A 408 1.12 -20.23 16.90
CA GLN A 408 -0.32 -20.40 17.07
C GLN A 408 -0.84 -21.64 16.31
N ILE A 409 -0.24 -21.97 15.15
CA ILE A 409 -0.54 -23.23 14.43
C ILE A 409 -0.06 -24.43 15.27
N GLU A 410 1.17 -24.37 15.78
CA GLU A 410 1.75 -25.43 16.63
C GLU A 410 0.90 -25.70 17.87
N LYS A 411 0.35 -24.67 18.51
CA LYS A 411 -0.59 -24.81 19.62
C LYS A 411 -1.79 -25.71 19.25
N TYR A 412 -2.45 -25.46 18.12
CA TYR A 412 -3.59 -26.28 17.70
C TYR A 412 -3.18 -27.71 17.30
N LEU A 413 -1.98 -27.90 16.74
CA LEU A 413 -1.44 -29.24 16.47
C LEU A 413 -1.22 -30.02 17.78
N GLN A 414 -0.69 -29.36 18.82
CA GLN A 414 -0.50 -29.96 20.15
C GLN A 414 -1.83 -30.32 20.84
N GLU A 415 -2.90 -29.60 20.52
CA GLU A 415 -4.27 -29.93 20.95
C GLU A 415 -4.88 -31.12 20.17
N GLY A 416 -4.15 -31.74 19.23
CA GLY A 416 -4.59 -32.89 18.44
C GLY A 416 -5.37 -32.53 17.17
N THR A 417 -5.37 -31.25 16.78
CA THR A 417 -6.06 -30.80 15.56
C THR A 417 -5.25 -31.17 14.31
N PRO A 418 -5.86 -31.72 13.25
CA PRO A 418 -5.17 -31.95 11.97
C PRO A 418 -4.65 -30.66 11.33
N LEU A 419 -3.52 -30.72 10.61
CA LEU A 419 -2.82 -29.54 10.08
C LEU A 419 -3.70 -28.55 9.29
N PRO A 420 -4.57 -28.97 8.35
CA PRO A 420 -5.44 -28.03 7.62
C PRO A 420 -6.36 -27.22 8.54
N GLU A 421 -6.89 -27.88 9.57
CA GLU A 421 -7.80 -27.26 10.53
C GLU A 421 -7.03 -26.42 11.56
N ALA A 422 -5.86 -26.88 12.00
CA ALA A 422 -4.97 -26.10 12.86
C ALA A 422 -4.54 -24.78 12.19
N PHE A 423 -4.26 -24.81 10.90
CA PHE A 423 -4.00 -23.60 10.10
C PHE A 423 -5.23 -22.69 10.06
N ARG A 424 -6.43 -23.23 9.76
CA ARG A 424 -7.68 -22.47 9.71
C ARG A 424 -8.01 -21.79 11.03
N LEU A 425 -7.88 -22.51 12.15
CA LEU A 425 -8.13 -21.98 13.49
C LEU A 425 -7.11 -20.88 13.83
N ALA A 426 -5.82 -21.11 13.59
CA ALA A 426 -4.78 -20.12 13.85
C ALA A 426 -5.01 -18.81 13.08
N VAL A 427 -5.36 -18.88 11.78
CA VAL A 427 -5.60 -17.64 11.01
C VAL A 427 -6.88 -16.90 11.42
N ASN A 428 -7.83 -17.58 12.09
CA ASN A 428 -9.02 -16.94 12.66
C ASN A 428 -8.71 -16.11 13.91
N ASP A 429 -7.65 -16.45 14.64
CA ASP A 429 -7.20 -15.70 15.83
C ASP A 429 -6.58 -14.35 15.46
N PHE A 430 -6.21 -14.13 14.19
CA PHE A 430 -5.50 -12.92 13.77
C PHE A 430 -6.45 -11.78 13.39
N GLU A 431 -6.21 -10.62 13.99
CA GLU A 431 -6.79 -9.34 13.62
C GLU A 431 -5.86 -8.58 12.67
N GLY A 432 -6.43 -7.79 11.76
CA GLY A 432 -5.67 -7.02 10.77
C GLY A 432 -5.97 -7.44 9.33
N SER A 433 -5.09 -7.04 8.41
CA SER A 433 -5.13 -7.46 7.00
C SER A 433 -3.83 -8.17 6.67
N HIS A 434 -3.95 -9.40 6.18
CA HIS A 434 -2.83 -10.31 6.02
C HIS A 434 -2.99 -11.21 4.80
N ALA A 435 -1.86 -11.50 4.16
CA ALA A 435 -1.65 -12.59 3.21
C ALA A 435 -0.55 -13.49 3.78
N ILE A 436 -0.87 -14.74 4.10
CA ILE A 436 0.03 -15.70 4.75
C ILE A 436 0.33 -16.83 3.77
N ALA A 437 1.61 -17.24 3.71
CA ALA A 437 2.05 -18.46 3.04
C ALA A 437 2.82 -19.34 4.03
N MET A 438 2.44 -20.63 4.12
CA MET A 438 3.00 -21.58 5.07
C MET A 438 3.27 -22.95 4.40
N HIS A 439 4.42 -23.53 4.72
CA HIS A 439 4.71 -24.95 4.47
C HIS A 439 5.12 -25.66 5.76
N CYS A 440 4.86 -26.97 5.83
CA CYS A 440 5.05 -27.78 7.03
C CYS A 440 5.60 -29.17 6.70
N SER A 441 6.54 -29.66 7.50
CA SER A 441 7.14 -31.00 7.32
C SER A 441 6.17 -32.17 7.58
N LEU A 442 4.99 -31.91 8.16
CA LEU A 442 3.95 -32.93 8.32
C LEU A 442 3.24 -33.28 7.01
N GLU A 443 3.08 -32.31 6.11
CA GLU A 443 2.48 -32.49 4.78
C GLU A 443 3.45 -31.97 3.70
N PRO A 444 4.60 -32.66 3.51
CA PRO A 444 5.63 -32.22 2.59
C PRO A 444 5.08 -32.09 1.16
N GLY A 445 5.46 -31.03 0.48
CA GLY A 445 4.99 -30.73 -0.88
C GLY A 445 3.69 -29.92 -0.94
N LYS A 446 2.93 -29.72 0.15
CA LYS A 446 1.76 -28.82 0.16
C LYS A 446 2.09 -27.39 0.62
N MET A 447 1.29 -26.43 0.16
CA MET A 447 1.37 -25.02 0.57
C MET A 447 0.01 -24.54 1.07
N PHE A 448 0.01 -23.82 2.19
CA PHE A 448 -1.16 -23.27 2.83
C PHE A 448 -1.16 -21.75 2.68
N LEU A 449 -2.21 -21.21 2.08
CA LEU A 449 -2.37 -19.79 1.78
C LEU A 449 -3.61 -19.24 2.51
N ALA A 450 -3.51 -18.03 3.08
CA ALA A 450 -4.66 -17.35 3.69
C ALA A 450 -4.65 -15.86 3.36
N LEU A 451 -5.80 -15.28 3.03
CA LEU A 451 -5.98 -13.85 2.71
C LEU A 451 -7.20 -13.28 3.45
N LYS A 452 -7.00 -12.18 4.19
CA LYS A 452 -8.08 -11.44 4.88
C LYS A 452 -7.86 -9.93 4.81
N GLY A 453 -8.96 -9.19 4.62
CA GLY A 453 -8.99 -7.74 4.45
C GLY A 453 -8.65 -7.29 3.03
N SER A 454 -8.83 -5.99 2.76
CA SER A 454 -8.61 -5.37 1.45
C SER A 454 -7.23 -4.74 1.27
N GLY A 455 -6.36 -4.81 2.29
CA GLY A 455 -5.03 -4.20 2.26
C GLY A 455 -3.99 -5.01 1.49
N GLN A 456 -4.22 -6.32 1.34
CA GLN A 456 -3.31 -7.29 0.74
C GLN A 456 -3.97 -8.03 -0.43
N SER A 457 -3.15 -8.61 -1.31
CA SER A 457 -3.59 -9.46 -2.41
C SER A 457 -2.78 -10.74 -2.48
N LEU A 458 -3.38 -11.79 -3.05
CA LEU A 458 -2.71 -13.06 -3.33
C LEU A 458 -3.29 -13.66 -4.62
N TYR A 459 -2.40 -14.03 -5.53
CA TYR A 459 -2.71 -14.61 -6.84
C TYR A 459 -2.09 -16.01 -6.92
N VAL A 460 -2.86 -17.00 -7.38
CA VAL A 460 -2.40 -18.37 -7.57
C VAL A 460 -2.43 -18.71 -9.05
N GLY A 461 -1.26 -18.76 -9.67
CA GLY A 461 -1.04 -19.24 -11.02
C GLY A 461 -1.11 -20.76 -11.11
N VAL A 462 -1.77 -21.25 -12.15
CA VAL A 462 -2.09 -22.67 -12.32
C VAL A 462 -1.58 -23.15 -13.68
N SER A 463 -0.84 -24.26 -13.67
CA SER A 463 -0.44 -24.99 -14.88
C SER A 463 -0.58 -26.50 -14.68
N PRO A 464 -0.43 -27.31 -15.76
CA PRO A 464 -0.48 -28.77 -15.63
C PRO A 464 0.62 -29.38 -14.76
N ASP A 465 1.79 -28.75 -14.66
CA ASP A 465 3.00 -29.31 -14.04
C ASP A 465 3.50 -28.53 -12.81
N GLN A 466 2.90 -27.39 -12.44
CA GLN A 466 3.30 -26.59 -11.29
C GLN A 466 2.26 -25.54 -10.86
N TYR A 467 2.34 -25.12 -9.60
CA TYR A 467 1.69 -23.92 -9.06
C TYR A 467 2.71 -22.83 -8.80
N VAL A 468 2.34 -21.58 -9.04
CA VAL A 468 3.08 -20.39 -8.59
C VAL A 468 2.10 -19.51 -7.86
N PHE A 469 2.47 -18.92 -6.73
CA PHE A 469 1.65 -17.91 -6.07
C PHE A 469 2.47 -16.67 -5.80
N SER A 470 1.85 -15.51 -5.80
CA SER A 470 2.49 -14.26 -5.46
C SER A 470 1.50 -13.23 -4.94
N SER A 471 1.97 -12.31 -4.09
CA SER A 471 1.17 -11.19 -3.61
C SER A 471 0.84 -10.17 -4.71
N GLU A 472 1.59 -10.16 -5.82
CA GLU A 472 1.37 -9.31 -6.99
C GLU A 472 1.55 -10.11 -8.29
N LEU A 473 0.88 -9.69 -9.37
CA LEU A 473 0.99 -10.36 -10.67
C LEU A 473 2.43 -10.35 -11.23
N TYR A 474 3.26 -9.37 -10.83
CA TYR A 474 4.66 -9.26 -11.28
C TYR A 474 5.51 -10.48 -10.89
N GLY A 475 5.25 -11.06 -9.71
CA GLY A 475 5.92 -12.28 -9.25
C GLY A 475 5.40 -13.55 -9.91
N LEU A 476 4.40 -13.44 -10.78
CA LEU A 476 3.67 -14.55 -11.39
C LEU A 476 3.89 -14.66 -12.91
N VAL A 477 3.85 -13.51 -13.61
CA VAL A 477 3.68 -13.41 -15.08
C VAL A 477 4.83 -13.97 -15.92
N GLU A 478 6.04 -14.11 -15.34
CA GLU A 478 7.15 -14.79 -16.02
C GLU A 478 6.81 -16.25 -16.33
N VAL A 479 6.04 -16.90 -15.45
CA VAL A 479 5.83 -18.35 -15.53
C VAL A 479 4.36 -18.69 -15.81
N MET A 480 3.42 -17.96 -15.20
CA MET A 480 2.00 -18.28 -15.25
C MET A 480 1.17 -17.15 -15.85
N PRO A 481 0.66 -17.30 -17.08
CA PRO A 481 -0.27 -16.34 -17.65
C PRO A 481 -1.69 -16.48 -17.08
N ARG A 482 -2.05 -17.66 -16.55
CA ARG A 482 -3.39 -17.93 -15.98
C ARG A 482 -3.35 -18.04 -14.47
N PHE A 483 -4.29 -17.39 -13.79
CA PHE A 483 -4.32 -17.31 -12.33
C PHE A 483 -5.72 -17.23 -11.73
N VAL A 484 -5.84 -17.55 -10.45
CA VAL A 484 -6.99 -17.28 -9.60
C VAL A 484 -6.61 -16.18 -8.60
N LYS A 485 -7.42 -15.11 -8.51
CA LYS A 485 -7.26 -14.04 -7.50
C LYS A 485 -8.03 -14.44 -6.24
N MET A 486 -7.36 -14.49 -5.09
CA MET A 486 -8.04 -14.68 -3.81
C MET A 486 -8.77 -13.41 -3.38
N ASN A 487 -9.88 -13.56 -2.65
CA ASN A 487 -10.68 -12.47 -2.11
C ASN A 487 -10.52 -12.38 -0.58
N GLY A 488 -10.01 -11.24 -0.10
CA GLY A 488 -9.86 -10.96 1.32
C GLY A 488 -11.09 -10.34 1.99
N GLU A 489 -12.07 -9.89 1.22
CA GLU A 489 -13.29 -9.22 1.71
C GLU A 489 -14.49 -10.18 1.78
N ALA A 490 -15.53 -9.80 2.53
CA ALA A 490 -16.78 -10.55 2.58
C ALA A 490 -17.54 -10.43 1.25
N ARG A 491 -18.17 -11.53 0.81
CA ARG A 491 -18.97 -11.55 -0.42
C ARG A 491 -20.38 -12.05 -0.07
N ASP A 492 -21.40 -11.24 -0.30
CA ASP A 492 -22.82 -11.62 -0.22
C ASP A 492 -23.19 -12.54 0.97
N GLY A 493 -22.86 -12.11 2.20
CA GLY A 493 -23.18 -12.86 3.43
C GLY A 493 -22.19 -13.99 3.79
N SER A 494 -21.07 -14.14 3.08
CA SER A 494 -19.96 -15.03 3.47
C SER A 494 -19.11 -14.43 4.59
N ALA A 495 -18.41 -15.29 5.34
CA ALA A 495 -17.29 -14.84 6.18
C ALA A 495 -16.24 -14.12 5.32
N ALA A 496 -15.59 -13.10 5.90
CA ALA A 496 -14.54 -12.35 5.22
C ALA A 496 -13.25 -13.20 5.09
N GLY A 497 -12.64 -13.17 3.91
CA GLY A 497 -11.36 -13.84 3.62
C GLY A 497 -11.46 -15.25 3.05
N GLN A 498 -10.35 -15.73 2.49
CA GLN A 498 -10.22 -17.03 1.84
C GLN A 498 -8.95 -17.77 2.26
N ILE A 499 -9.02 -19.11 2.30
CA ILE A 499 -7.92 -20.03 2.62
C ILE A 499 -7.80 -21.05 1.49
N PHE A 500 -6.63 -21.15 0.86
CA PHE A 500 -6.35 -22.12 -0.21
C PHE A 500 -5.26 -23.08 0.25
N ILE A 501 -5.48 -24.38 0.05
CA ILE A 501 -4.46 -25.42 0.24
C ILE A 501 -4.09 -25.98 -1.13
N LEU A 502 -2.83 -25.81 -1.50
CA LEU A 502 -2.30 -26.25 -2.79
C LEU A 502 -1.67 -27.63 -2.64
N ASP A 503 -2.19 -28.58 -3.42
CA ASP A 503 -1.76 -29.97 -3.43
C ASP A 503 -1.19 -30.34 -4.82
N PRO A 504 0.14 -30.44 -4.95
CA PRO A 504 0.76 -30.74 -6.24
C PRO A 504 0.47 -32.15 -6.75
N ALA A 505 -0.04 -33.07 -5.94
CA ALA A 505 -0.34 -34.42 -6.38
C ALA A 505 -1.50 -34.48 -7.41
N ARG A 506 -2.42 -33.50 -7.37
CA ARG A 506 -3.59 -33.44 -8.25
C ARG A 506 -3.41 -32.51 -9.45
N GLY A 507 -2.68 -31.40 -9.29
CA GLY A 507 -2.50 -30.38 -10.34
C GLY A 507 -3.79 -29.67 -10.77
N GLY A 508 -3.67 -28.66 -11.64
CA GLY A 508 -4.82 -27.90 -12.14
C GLY A 508 -5.67 -27.23 -11.04
N LEU A 509 -6.94 -26.91 -11.32
CA LEU A 509 -7.85 -26.38 -10.29
C LEU A 509 -8.23 -27.44 -9.24
N GLY A 510 -8.25 -28.73 -9.61
CA GLY A 510 -8.64 -29.83 -8.72
C GLY A 510 -7.66 -30.10 -7.57
N GLY A 511 -6.42 -29.61 -7.68
CA GLY A 511 -5.43 -29.62 -6.58
C GLY A 511 -5.50 -28.39 -5.66
N ILE A 512 -6.51 -27.53 -5.80
CA ILE A 512 -6.73 -26.40 -4.89
C ILE A 512 -7.97 -26.68 -4.04
N ASP A 513 -7.77 -26.88 -2.73
CA ASP A 513 -8.88 -26.90 -1.78
C ASP A 513 -9.09 -25.49 -1.21
N ALA A 514 -10.21 -24.86 -1.58
CA ALA A 514 -10.56 -23.50 -1.20
C ALA A 514 -11.65 -23.46 -0.13
N PHE A 515 -11.46 -22.62 0.88
CA PHE A 515 -12.35 -22.45 2.03
C PHE A 515 -12.53 -20.97 2.38
N SER A 516 -13.67 -20.60 2.96
CA SER A 516 -13.79 -19.38 3.76
C SER A 516 -13.29 -19.61 5.19
N TYR A 517 -13.05 -18.53 5.92
CA TYR A 517 -12.50 -18.59 7.28
C TYR A 517 -13.41 -19.34 8.27
N ASP A 518 -14.72 -19.38 8.04
CA ASP A 518 -15.69 -20.16 8.81
C ASP A 518 -15.68 -21.68 8.50
N GLY A 519 -14.84 -22.12 7.56
CA GLY A 519 -14.69 -23.53 7.16
C GLY A 519 -15.58 -23.97 6.00
N LYS A 520 -16.43 -23.09 5.44
CA LYS A 520 -17.25 -23.46 4.28
C LYS A 520 -16.37 -23.62 3.03
N ARG A 521 -16.54 -24.73 2.32
CA ARG A 521 -15.83 -25.00 1.06
C ARG A 521 -16.32 -24.07 -0.05
N LEU A 522 -15.38 -23.55 -0.83
CA LEU A 522 -15.62 -22.68 -1.97
C LEU A 522 -15.37 -23.46 -3.26
N ALA A 523 -16.31 -23.41 -4.20
CA ALA A 523 -16.14 -24.02 -5.51
C ALA A 523 -15.29 -23.12 -6.40
N LEU A 524 -14.21 -23.66 -6.97
CA LEU A 524 -13.43 -23.03 -8.03
C LEU A 524 -13.77 -23.69 -9.36
N ALA A 525 -14.30 -22.92 -10.30
CA ALA A 525 -14.59 -23.36 -11.66
C ALA A 525 -13.71 -22.59 -12.66
N ASP A 526 -13.77 -22.95 -13.94
CA ASP A 526 -12.92 -22.37 -14.99
C ASP A 526 -13.14 -20.86 -15.18
N ASP A 527 -14.30 -20.32 -14.77
CA ASP A 527 -14.61 -18.89 -14.77
C ASP A 527 -13.81 -18.08 -13.73
N ALA A 528 -13.26 -18.75 -12.71
CA ALA A 528 -12.35 -18.14 -11.74
C ALA A 528 -10.94 -17.91 -12.30
N LEU A 529 -10.58 -18.58 -13.40
CA LEU A 529 -9.27 -18.42 -14.05
C LEU A 529 -9.24 -17.17 -14.94
N GLN A 530 -8.41 -16.22 -14.55
CA GLN A 530 -8.12 -15.01 -15.30
C GLN A 530 -6.83 -15.18 -16.11
N THR A 531 -6.69 -14.41 -17.19
CA THR A 531 -5.44 -14.30 -17.95
C THR A 531 -4.81 -12.94 -17.66
N ALA A 532 -3.52 -12.93 -17.32
CA ALA A 532 -2.80 -11.70 -17.04
C ALA A 532 -2.67 -10.85 -18.32
N GLU A 533 -3.06 -9.57 -18.22
CA GLU A 533 -2.93 -8.59 -19.31
C GLU A 533 -1.58 -7.84 -19.29
N ILE A 534 -0.63 -8.29 -18.47
CA ILE A 534 0.72 -7.74 -18.34
C ILE A 534 1.77 -8.85 -18.49
N THR A 535 2.96 -8.49 -18.95
CA THR A 535 4.09 -9.40 -19.15
C THR A 535 5.35 -8.90 -18.46
N THR A 536 6.41 -9.72 -18.40
CA THR A 536 7.70 -9.31 -17.84
C THR A 536 8.35 -8.15 -18.61
N ARG A 537 8.05 -8.00 -19.91
CA ARG A 537 8.51 -6.86 -20.73
C ARG A 537 7.99 -5.52 -20.19
N ASP A 538 6.76 -5.53 -19.70
CA ASP A 538 6.05 -4.32 -19.30
C ASP A 538 6.57 -3.74 -17.96
N ILE A 539 7.36 -4.53 -17.21
CA ILE A 539 7.91 -4.20 -15.88
C ILE A 539 9.44 -4.30 -15.82
N ASP A 540 10.10 -4.39 -16.99
CA ASP A 540 11.56 -4.46 -17.08
C ASP A 540 12.21 -3.08 -16.83
N ARG A 541 13.35 -3.07 -16.12
CA ARG A 541 14.15 -1.85 -15.87
C ARG A 541 15.08 -1.52 -17.04
N GLY A 542 15.38 -2.48 -17.91
CA GLY A 542 16.39 -2.34 -18.94
C GLY A 542 17.76 -1.95 -18.37
N GLY A 543 18.55 -1.20 -19.14
CA GLY A 543 19.87 -0.74 -18.74
C GLY A 543 19.89 0.51 -17.83
N PHE A 544 18.75 0.94 -17.28
CA PHE A 544 18.70 2.13 -16.43
C PHE A 544 19.13 1.83 -14.99
N PRO A 545 19.86 2.75 -14.32
CA PRO A 545 20.19 2.59 -12.91
C PRO A 545 18.93 2.65 -12.02
N HIS A 546 17.95 3.46 -12.43
CA HIS A 546 16.72 3.68 -11.70
C HIS A 546 15.48 3.63 -12.61
N PHE A 547 14.39 3.00 -12.14
CA PHE A 547 13.07 3.06 -12.77
C PHE A 547 12.59 4.50 -12.91
N PHE A 548 12.82 5.36 -11.92
CA PHE A 548 12.45 6.79 -12.00
C PHE A 548 13.04 7.47 -13.24
N LEU A 549 14.33 7.25 -13.54
CA LEU A 549 14.98 7.83 -14.71
C LEU A 549 14.50 7.19 -16.02
N LYS A 550 14.31 5.86 -16.02
CA LYS A 550 13.72 5.13 -17.14
C LYS A 550 12.38 5.73 -17.53
N GLU A 551 11.50 5.88 -16.57
CA GLU A 551 10.11 6.26 -16.80
C GLU A 551 9.97 7.72 -17.23
N ILE A 552 10.81 8.64 -16.73
CA ILE A 552 10.92 9.99 -17.29
C ILE A 552 11.40 9.94 -18.75
N SER A 553 12.40 9.11 -19.04
CA SER A 553 12.95 8.97 -20.39
C SER A 553 11.93 8.37 -21.38
N GLU A 554 11.08 7.47 -20.90
CA GLU A 554 10.00 6.82 -21.67
C GLU A 554 8.70 7.64 -21.72
N ALA A 555 8.58 8.72 -20.93
CA ALA A 555 7.35 9.52 -20.81
C ALA A 555 6.85 10.05 -22.16
N ALA A 556 7.76 10.46 -23.06
CA ALA A 556 7.40 10.92 -24.40
C ALA A 556 6.69 9.83 -25.21
N LEU A 557 7.16 8.59 -25.12
CA LEU A 557 6.54 7.43 -25.77
C LEU A 557 5.18 7.11 -25.13
N SER A 558 5.07 7.19 -23.81
CA SER A 558 3.81 6.98 -23.07
C SER A 558 2.72 7.99 -23.50
N VAL A 559 3.10 9.27 -23.65
CA VAL A 559 2.21 10.32 -24.16
C VAL A 559 1.82 10.04 -25.63
N ARG A 560 2.78 9.66 -26.48
CA ARG A 560 2.50 9.29 -27.88
C ARG A 560 1.48 8.16 -27.97
N ARG A 561 1.64 7.12 -27.15
CA ARG A 561 0.70 5.98 -27.09
C ARG A 561 -0.68 6.39 -26.59
N THR A 562 -0.75 7.33 -25.65
CA THR A 562 -2.01 7.89 -25.13
C THR A 562 -2.80 8.63 -26.22
N LEU A 563 -2.12 9.32 -27.13
CA LEU A 563 -2.74 10.07 -28.24
C LEU A 563 -3.20 9.17 -29.39
N ARG A 564 -2.42 8.11 -29.67
CA ARG A 564 -2.59 7.28 -30.86
C ARG A 564 -4.00 6.68 -30.96
N GLY A 565 -4.61 6.85 -32.13
CA GLY A 565 -5.91 6.25 -32.45
C GLY A 565 -7.11 6.86 -31.73
N LYS A 566 -6.95 7.94 -30.95
CA LYS A 566 -8.04 8.58 -30.19
C LYS A 566 -8.86 9.60 -30.97
N TYR A 567 -8.32 10.11 -32.08
CA TYR A 567 -8.99 11.06 -32.96
C TYR A 567 -8.38 11.05 -34.36
N ARG A 568 -9.09 11.67 -35.30
CA ARG A 568 -8.65 11.97 -36.66
C ARG A 568 -8.99 13.40 -37.01
N ILE A 569 -8.02 14.13 -37.55
CA ILE A 569 -8.23 15.46 -38.14
C ILE A 569 -8.46 15.24 -39.63
N ILE A 570 -9.63 15.64 -40.12
CA ILE A 570 -10.07 15.48 -41.51
C ILE A 570 -9.93 16.83 -42.22
N SER A 571 -9.25 16.82 -43.36
CA SER A 571 -8.96 17.99 -44.18
C SER A 571 -9.28 17.72 -45.64
N ASP A 572 -10.57 17.55 -45.95
CA ASP A 572 -11.04 17.25 -47.32
C ASP A 572 -11.19 18.53 -48.18
N HIS A 573 -11.22 19.72 -47.56
CA HIS A 573 -11.27 21.01 -48.24
C HIS A 573 -10.34 22.05 -47.58
N PRO A 574 -9.77 23.02 -48.34
CA PRO A 574 -8.85 24.04 -47.81
C PRO A 574 -9.46 24.96 -46.72
N SER A 575 -10.78 25.00 -46.60
CA SER A 575 -11.53 25.98 -45.79
C SER A 575 -12.36 25.39 -44.65
N SER A 576 -12.35 24.07 -44.41
CA SER A 576 -13.02 23.47 -43.24
C SER A 576 -12.29 22.25 -42.72
N VAL A 577 -11.86 22.29 -41.45
CA VAL A 577 -11.27 21.13 -40.76
C VAL A 577 -12.36 20.41 -39.97
N GLY A 578 -12.50 19.10 -40.19
CA GLY A 578 -13.35 18.23 -39.37
C GLY A 578 -12.52 17.50 -38.31
N VAL A 579 -13.10 17.23 -37.14
CA VAL A 579 -12.48 16.39 -36.11
C VAL A 579 -13.39 15.23 -35.74
N GLU A 580 -12.90 14.01 -35.85
CA GLU A 580 -13.60 12.81 -35.37
C GLU A 580 -12.86 12.21 -34.17
N PHE A 581 -13.57 11.92 -33.09
CA PHE A 581 -13.00 11.22 -31.94
C PHE A 581 -13.34 9.74 -32.00
N ASN A 582 -12.35 8.91 -31.67
CA ASN A 582 -12.49 7.48 -31.49
C ASN A 582 -12.35 7.13 -30.00
N LEU A 583 -13.27 7.67 -29.20
CA LEU A 583 -13.48 7.22 -27.83
C LEU A 583 -14.68 6.30 -27.87
N GLY A 584 -14.53 5.01 -27.54
CA GLY A 584 -15.60 4.01 -27.61
C GLY A 584 -16.57 4.07 -26.43
N GLY A 585 -17.57 3.19 -26.41
CA GLY A 585 -18.54 3.05 -25.30
C GLY A 585 -17.92 2.50 -24.02
N ASP A 586 -16.80 1.78 -24.14
CA ASP A 586 -15.93 1.31 -23.06
C ASP A 586 -15.20 2.46 -22.35
N MET A 587 -14.81 3.51 -23.09
CA MET A 587 -14.15 4.70 -22.54
C MET A 587 -15.18 5.73 -22.06
N VAL A 588 -16.14 6.07 -22.93
CA VAL A 588 -17.22 7.02 -22.63
C VAL A 588 -18.56 6.38 -22.97
N PRO A 589 -19.28 5.83 -21.98
CA PRO A 589 -20.55 5.13 -22.20
C PRO A 589 -21.61 6.01 -22.88
N ALA A 590 -22.48 5.40 -23.68
CA ALA A 590 -23.56 6.10 -24.39
C ALA A 590 -24.42 6.95 -23.44
N ALA A 591 -24.79 6.40 -22.28
CA ALA A 591 -25.51 7.13 -21.24
C ALA A 591 -24.79 8.41 -20.79
N VAL A 592 -23.47 8.36 -20.58
CA VAL A 592 -22.70 9.57 -20.20
C VAL A 592 -22.76 10.63 -21.31
N ARG A 593 -22.70 10.21 -22.58
CA ARG A 593 -22.78 11.13 -23.72
C ARG A 593 -24.14 11.81 -23.80
N GLU A 594 -25.20 11.01 -23.74
CA GLU A 594 -26.58 11.50 -23.79
C GLU A 594 -26.87 12.47 -22.65
N GLU A 595 -26.47 12.14 -21.42
CA GLU A 595 -26.74 12.96 -20.24
C GLU A 595 -25.92 14.27 -20.22
N LEU A 596 -24.74 14.30 -20.85
CA LEU A 596 -23.98 15.54 -21.10
C LEU A 596 -24.67 16.41 -22.16
N GLN A 597 -25.14 15.82 -23.26
CA GLN A 597 -25.82 16.56 -24.33
C GLN A 597 -27.18 17.13 -23.91
N ASN A 598 -27.93 16.36 -23.11
CA ASN A 598 -29.23 16.76 -22.59
C ASN A 598 -29.12 17.70 -21.37
N GLY A 599 -27.90 17.98 -20.88
CA GLY A 599 -27.65 18.93 -19.79
C GLY A 599 -28.09 18.46 -18.40
N ARG A 600 -28.24 17.14 -18.19
CA ARG A 600 -28.48 16.55 -16.87
C ARG A 600 -27.19 16.47 -16.06
N ILE A 601 -26.07 16.10 -16.69
CA ILE A 601 -24.75 16.18 -16.05
C ILE A 601 -24.33 17.66 -16.04
N ARG A 602 -24.36 18.27 -14.85
CA ARG A 602 -23.96 19.68 -14.64
C ARG A 602 -22.72 19.83 -13.78
N ASN A 603 -22.31 18.75 -13.11
CA ASN A 603 -21.17 18.76 -12.19
C ASN A 603 -20.17 17.68 -12.61
N ILE A 604 -18.95 18.09 -12.94
CA ILE A 604 -17.81 17.19 -13.13
C ILE A 604 -16.88 17.35 -11.94
N VAL A 605 -16.57 16.24 -11.25
CA VAL A 605 -15.66 16.22 -10.12
C VAL A 605 -14.49 15.30 -10.44
N VAL A 606 -13.32 15.89 -10.66
CA VAL A 606 -12.08 15.15 -10.88
C VAL A 606 -11.47 14.85 -9.52
N ILE A 607 -11.12 13.58 -9.26
CA ILE A 607 -10.56 13.16 -7.98
C ILE A 607 -9.27 12.37 -8.13
N GLY A 608 -8.40 12.44 -7.13
CA GLY A 608 -7.19 11.64 -7.05
C GLY A 608 -6.54 11.73 -5.68
N HIS A 609 -5.32 11.21 -5.56
CA HIS A 609 -4.48 11.36 -4.37
C HIS A 609 -3.03 11.64 -4.76
N GLY A 610 -2.34 12.48 -3.99
CA GLY A 610 -0.95 12.86 -4.26
C GLY A 610 -0.78 13.43 -5.68
N THR A 611 0.21 12.92 -6.42
CA THR A 611 0.46 13.27 -7.83
C THR A 611 -0.79 13.19 -8.71
N ALA A 612 -1.66 12.18 -8.51
CA ALA A 612 -2.89 12.05 -9.29
C ALA A 612 -3.95 13.12 -8.94
N ALA A 613 -3.94 13.67 -7.72
CA ALA A 613 -4.79 14.81 -7.37
C ALA A 613 -4.31 16.10 -8.05
N VAL A 614 -2.99 16.29 -8.15
CA VAL A 614 -2.39 17.43 -8.87
C VAL A 614 -2.64 17.33 -10.37
N ALA A 615 -2.50 16.13 -10.96
CA ALA A 615 -2.94 15.87 -12.34
C ALA A 615 -4.44 16.18 -12.50
N GLY A 616 -5.26 15.74 -11.54
CA GLY A 616 -6.69 16.04 -11.51
C GLY A 616 -7.01 17.53 -11.48
N GLN A 617 -6.21 18.35 -10.78
CA GLN A 617 -6.33 19.81 -10.80
C GLN A 617 -6.04 20.38 -12.18
N ALA A 618 -4.92 19.99 -12.81
CA ALA A 618 -4.59 20.43 -14.17
C ALA A 618 -5.68 20.02 -15.19
N ILE A 619 -6.23 18.81 -15.06
CA ILE A 619 -7.32 18.31 -15.91
C ILE A 619 -8.61 19.10 -15.67
N ALA A 620 -8.96 19.40 -14.41
CA ALA A 620 -10.15 20.18 -14.09
C ALA A 620 -10.06 21.61 -14.63
N ASP A 621 -8.90 22.26 -14.49
CA ASP A 621 -8.65 23.61 -15.03
C ASP A 621 -8.79 23.62 -16.57
N ALA A 622 -8.26 22.60 -17.24
CA ALA A 622 -8.40 22.42 -18.68
C ALA A 622 -9.87 22.19 -19.10
N MET A 623 -10.57 21.28 -18.43
CA MET A 623 -11.98 21.00 -18.70
C MET A 623 -12.85 22.25 -18.47
N ALA A 624 -12.62 22.99 -17.39
CA ALA A 624 -13.32 24.23 -17.11
C ALA A 624 -13.10 25.27 -18.22
N HIS A 625 -11.87 25.34 -18.77
CA HIS A 625 -11.55 26.21 -19.89
C HIS A 625 -12.28 25.81 -21.18
N HIS A 626 -12.21 24.53 -21.57
CA HIS A 626 -12.81 24.02 -22.82
C HIS A 626 -14.34 23.96 -22.79
N LEU A 627 -14.93 23.80 -21.60
CA LEU A 627 -16.39 23.73 -21.41
C LEU A 627 -17.01 25.08 -20.99
N LYS A 628 -16.25 26.17 -21.06
CA LYS A 628 -16.75 27.51 -20.72
C LYS A 628 -18.00 27.84 -21.54
N GLY A 629 -19.06 28.27 -20.86
CA GLY A 629 -20.34 28.63 -21.49
C GLY A 629 -21.37 27.50 -21.58
N THR A 630 -21.02 26.26 -21.23
CA THR A 630 -21.96 25.12 -21.23
C THR A 630 -22.85 25.03 -19.97
N GLY A 631 -22.53 25.78 -18.91
CA GLY A 631 -23.18 25.65 -17.60
C GLY A 631 -22.69 24.46 -16.76
N ILE A 632 -21.73 23.69 -17.26
CA ILE A 632 -21.09 22.60 -16.52
C ILE A 632 -20.05 23.19 -15.55
N MET A 633 -20.19 22.86 -14.26
CA MET A 633 -19.20 23.20 -13.24
C MET A 633 -18.19 22.05 -13.12
N VAL A 634 -16.91 22.37 -13.29
CA VAL A 634 -15.81 21.41 -13.13
C VAL A 634 -15.01 21.77 -11.88
N THR A 635 -14.75 20.78 -11.04
CA THR A 635 -13.92 20.94 -9.83
C THR A 635 -12.95 19.79 -9.67
N ALA A 636 -11.80 20.06 -9.05
CA ALA A 636 -10.87 19.03 -8.59
C ALA A 636 -10.94 18.92 -7.06
N ARG A 637 -10.91 17.70 -6.53
CA ARG A 637 -10.79 17.44 -5.09
C ARG A 637 -9.91 16.23 -4.80
N VAL A 638 -9.25 16.24 -3.65
CA VAL A 638 -8.63 15.01 -3.11
C VAL A 638 -9.76 14.01 -2.82
N ALA A 639 -9.57 12.73 -3.15
CA ALA A 639 -10.63 11.73 -3.05
C ALA A 639 -11.16 11.55 -1.61
N SER A 640 -10.28 11.65 -0.60
CA SER A 640 -10.65 11.61 0.81
C SER A 640 -11.52 12.81 1.21
N GLU A 641 -11.22 14.00 0.69
CA GLU A 641 -12.02 15.21 0.90
C GLU A 641 -13.40 15.11 0.25
N LEU A 642 -13.50 14.53 -0.96
CA LEU A 642 -14.79 14.24 -1.56
C LEU A 642 -15.59 13.28 -0.67
N SER A 643 -15.04 12.11 -0.36
CA SER A 643 -15.76 11.09 0.43
C SER A 643 -16.09 11.52 1.86
N GLY A 644 -15.25 12.37 2.46
CA GLY A 644 -15.40 12.84 3.83
C GLY A 644 -16.33 14.03 3.99
N PHE A 645 -16.38 14.94 3.00
CA PHE A 645 -17.04 16.25 3.14
C PHE A 645 -17.79 16.73 1.90
N GLY A 646 -17.53 16.16 0.72
CA GLY A 646 -18.04 16.67 -0.56
C GLY A 646 -19.16 15.86 -1.21
N LEU A 647 -19.47 14.64 -0.74
CA LEU A 647 -20.52 13.82 -1.33
C LEU A 647 -21.92 14.28 -0.87
N GLN A 648 -22.74 14.69 -1.83
CA GLN A 648 -24.18 14.92 -1.64
C GLN A 648 -24.95 13.60 -1.59
N GLU A 649 -26.22 13.63 -1.15
CA GLU A 649 -27.08 12.42 -1.10
C GLU A 649 -27.45 11.92 -2.49
N ASP A 650 -27.80 12.84 -3.39
CA ASP A 650 -28.07 12.56 -4.80
C ASP A 650 -26.92 13.10 -5.67
N LEU A 651 -26.34 12.21 -6.46
CA LEU A 651 -25.27 12.51 -7.42
C LEU A 651 -25.66 12.10 -8.85
N SER A 652 -26.95 11.90 -9.14
CA SER A 652 -27.44 11.52 -10.48
C SER A 652 -27.09 12.52 -11.59
N GLY A 653 -26.93 13.82 -11.25
CA GLY A 653 -26.48 14.88 -12.15
C GLY A 653 -24.96 15.10 -12.17
N ALA A 654 -24.16 14.18 -11.61
CA ALA A 654 -22.72 14.32 -11.49
C ALA A 654 -21.94 13.24 -12.25
N LEU A 655 -20.82 13.66 -12.84
CA LEU A 655 -19.78 12.79 -13.39
C LEU A 655 -18.53 12.89 -12.51
N VAL A 656 -18.14 11.77 -11.91
CA VAL A 656 -16.88 11.67 -11.14
C VAL A 656 -15.81 11.05 -12.01
N ILE A 657 -14.67 11.74 -12.13
CA ILE A 657 -13.52 11.32 -12.93
C ILE A 657 -12.35 11.00 -11.98
N PRO A 658 -12.20 9.76 -11.50
CA PRO A 658 -11.05 9.37 -10.72
C PRO A 658 -9.80 9.21 -11.60
N ILE A 659 -8.71 9.85 -11.17
CA ILE A 659 -7.37 9.75 -11.72
C ILE A 659 -6.55 8.84 -10.81
N THR A 660 -5.97 7.78 -11.36
CA THR A 660 -5.15 6.84 -10.58
C THR A 660 -4.16 6.09 -11.45
N GLN A 661 -2.90 5.97 -11.00
CA GLN A 661 -1.90 5.18 -11.71
C GLN A 661 -2.14 3.67 -11.51
N SER A 662 -2.27 3.23 -10.25
CA SER A 662 -2.35 1.80 -9.91
C SER A 662 -3.76 1.21 -10.03
N GLY A 663 -4.80 2.06 -9.94
CA GLY A 663 -6.19 1.63 -9.84
C GLY A 663 -6.56 0.89 -8.54
N THR A 664 -5.64 0.78 -7.59
CA THR A 664 -5.81 0.09 -6.30
C THR A 664 -5.82 1.05 -5.10
N THR A 665 -5.71 2.37 -5.33
CA THR A 665 -5.70 3.36 -4.24
C THR A 665 -6.99 3.29 -3.42
N THR A 666 -6.91 2.88 -2.16
CA THR A 666 -8.07 2.55 -1.32
C THR A 666 -9.04 3.72 -1.16
N ASP A 667 -8.54 4.92 -0.84
CA ASP A 667 -9.41 6.09 -0.64
C ASP A 667 -10.12 6.53 -1.92
N THR A 668 -9.44 6.43 -3.07
CA THR A 668 -10.03 6.71 -4.39
C THR A 668 -11.11 5.68 -4.74
N ASN A 669 -10.80 4.40 -4.58
CA ASN A 669 -11.73 3.29 -4.78
C ASN A 669 -12.98 3.42 -3.88
N ARG A 670 -12.79 3.86 -2.64
CA ARG A 670 -13.89 4.11 -1.69
C ARG A 670 -14.75 5.30 -2.12
N ALA A 671 -14.13 6.43 -2.45
CA ALA A 671 -14.86 7.61 -2.91
C ALA A 671 -15.71 7.30 -4.15
N VAL A 672 -15.17 6.51 -5.07
CA VAL A 672 -15.90 6.02 -6.25
C VAL A 672 -17.05 5.11 -5.88
N ALA A 673 -16.83 4.11 -5.01
CA ALA A 673 -17.91 3.22 -4.57
C ALA A 673 -19.06 3.99 -3.91
N MET A 674 -18.74 4.99 -3.07
CA MET A 674 -19.73 5.85 -2.42
C MET A 674 -20.46 6.74 -3.43
N ALA A 675 -19.74 7.38 -4.36
CA ALA A 675 -20.35 8.23 -5.38
C ALA A 675 -21.28 7.44 -6.30
N ARG A 676 -20.85 6.25 -6.74
CA ARG A 676 -21.64 5.34 -7.58
C ARG A 676 -22.92 4.88 -6.88
N LYS A 677 -22.84 4.51 -5.59
CA LYS A 677 -24.02 4.14 -4.79
C LYS A 677 -25.07 5.27 -4.71
N ARG A 678 -24.64 6.53 -4.89
CA ARG A 678 -25.48 7.74 -4.87
C ARG A 678 -25.90 8.23 -6.26
N GLY A 679 -25.68 7.43 -7.30
CA GLY A 679 -26.15 7.71 -8.67
C GLY A 679 -25.14 8.41 -9.59
N ALA A 680 -23.91 8.70 -9.13
CA ALA A 680 -22.91 9.34 -9.99
C ALA A 680 -22.46 8.44 -11.15
N PHE A 681 -22.27 9.04 -12.33
CA PHE A 681 -21.50 8.41 -13.39
C PHE A 681 -20.02 8.41 -13.04
N ILE A 682 -19.31 7.35 -13.44
CA ILE A 682 -17.90 7.13 -13.08
C ILE A 682 -17.13 6.85 -14.36
N LEU A 683 -16.19 7.73 -14.70
CA LEU A 683 -15.27 7.56 -15.83
C LEU A 683 -13.84 7.67 -15.32
N SER A 684 -13.12 6.55 -15.27
CA SER A 684 -11.76 6.53 -14.70
C SER A 684 -10.69 6.81 -15.75
N ILE A 685 -9.66 7.58 -15.39
CA ILE A 685 -8.40 7.64 -16.13
C ILE A 685 -7.36 6.82 -15.35
N VAL A 686 -6.90 5.71 -15.94
CA VAL A 686 -6.05 4.73 -15.24
C VAL A 686 -4.96 4.15 -16.13
N ASN A 687 -3.80 3.85 -15.55
CA ASN A 687 -2.66 3.30 -16.29
C ASN A 687 -2.57 1.77 -16.25
N ARG A 688 -3.19 1.12 -15.24
CA ARG A 688 -3.11 -0.34 -15.02
C ARG A 688 -4.43 -1.03 -15.36
N ARG A 689 -4.39 -1.93 -16.34
CA ARG A 689 -5.45 -2.91 -16.62
C ARG A 689 -5.71 -3.85 -15.44
N GLN A 690 -6.93 -4.39 -15.38
CA GLN A 690 -7.35 -5.36 -14.35
C GLN A 690 -7.15 -4.87 -12.90
N SER A 691 -7.21 -3.55 -12.68
CA SER A 691 -7.11 -2.93 -11.36
C SER A 691 -8.50 -2.74 -10.73
N ASP A 692 -8.58 -2.62 -9.41
CA ASP A 692 -9.87 -2.62 -8.71
C ASP A 692 -10.81 -1.48 -9.14
N ILE A 693 -10.25 -0.34 -9.57
CA ILE A 693 -11.02 0.81 -10.07
C ILE A 693 -11.75 0.50 -11.39
N THR A 694 -11.19 -0.36 -12.25
CA THR A 694 -11.76 -0.64 -13.58
C THR A 694 -13.08 -1.38 -13.42
N ALA A 695 -13.17 -2.32 -12.49
CA ALA A 695 -14.41 -3.04 -12.16
C ALA A 695 -15.49 -2.14 -11.54
N LYS A 696 -15.09 -1.00 -10.94
CA LYS A 696 -16.02 -0.06 -10.27
C LYS A 696 -16.49 1.07 -11.19
N SER A 697 -15.91 1.22 -12.36
CA SER A 697 -16.17 2.33 -13.30
C SER A 697 -17.25 1.98 -14.32
N HIS A 698 -17.93 3.00 -14.85
CA HIS A 698 -18.84 2.83 -15.98
C HIS A 698 -18.07 2.95 -17.31
N GLY A 699 -17.07 3.83 -17.37
CA GLY A 699 -16.13 3.95 -18.48
C GLY A 699 -14.69 4.05 -18.01
N VAL A 700 -13.73 3.61 -18.82
CA VAL A 700 -12.30 3.60 -18.49
C VAL A 700 -11.47 4.13 -19.65
N PHE A 701 -10.78 5.24 -19.42
CA PHE A 701 -9.73 5.75 -20.31
C PHE A 701 -8.37 5.23 -19.83
N TYR A 702 -7.81 4.27 -20.56
CA TYR A 702 -6.45 3.83 -20.29
C TYR A 702 -5.41 4.82 -20.83
N THR A 703 -4.47 5.25 -20.00
CA THR A 703 -3.26 5.94 -20.47
C THR A 703 -2.33 4.95 -21.16
N SER A 704 -1.59 5.42 -22.18
CA SER A 704 -0.86 4.56 -23.11
C SER A 704 -1.81 3.48 -23.70
N ASP A 705 -1.57 2.22 -23.36
CA ASP A 705 -2.32 1.03 -23.73
C ASP A 705 -2.84 0.29 -22.49
N GLY A 706 -2.67 0.84 -21.28
CA GLY A 706 -2.98 0.19 -20.01
C GLY A 706 -1.97 -0.90 -19.58
N ARG A 707 -0.89 -1.09 -20.36
CA ARG A 707 0.21 -2.04 -20.13
C ARG A 707 1.53 -1.34 -19.83
N ASP A 708 1.63 -0.03 -20.03
CA ASP A 708 2.83 0.78 -19.71
C ASP A 708 3.00 1.00 -18.19
N ILE A 709 3.25 -0.08 -17.44
CA ILE A 709 3.29 -0.08 -15.98
C ILE A 709 4.39 0.86 -15.46
N GLU A 710 4.03 1.63 -14.44
CA GLU A 710 4.97 2.48 -13.71
C GLU A 710 5.37 1.76 -12.42
N MET A 711 6.66 1.41 -12.34
CA MET A 711 7.30 0.68 -11.25
C MET A 711 7.96 1.61 -10.25
N SER A 712 8.41 2.79 -10.69
CA SER A 712 8.87 3.82 -9.75
C SER A 712 7.77 4.19 -8.76
N VAL A 713 8.18 4.40 -7.52
CA VAL A 713 7.27 4.81 -6.45
C VAL A 713 6.85 6.26 -6.60
N ALA A 714 7.79 7.11 -7.00
CA ALA A 714 7.52 8.47 -7.35
C ALA A 714 7.05 8.50 -8.80
N SER A 715 5.75 8.75 -9.00
CA SER A 715 5.13 8.80 -10.33
C SER A 715 5.69 9.94 -11.18
N THR A 716 5.85 9.67 -12.47
CA THR A 716 6.47 10.43 -13.56
C THR A 716 5.62 10.32 -14.83
N LYS A 717 5.80 9.28 -15.66
CA LYS A 717 5.11 9.10 -16.96
C LYS A 717 3.59 9.09 -16.84
N ALA A 718 3.06 8.50 -15.76
CA ALA A 718 1.62 8.46 -15.56
C ALA A 718 1.03 9.88 -15.37
N PHE A 719 1.73 10.80 -14.69
CA PHE A 719 1.27 12.17 -14.51
C PHE A 719 1.07 12.89 -15.85
N TYR A 720 2.07 12.84 -16.74
CA TYR A 720 1.98 13.51 -18.05
C TYR A 720 0.92 12.88 -18.95
N ALA A 721 0.88 11.54 -18.99
CA ALA A 721 -0.10 10.81 -19.79
C ALA A 721 -1.54 11.05 -19.29
N GLN A 722 -1.75 11.14 -17.98
CA GLN A 722 -3.05 11.45 -17.37
C GLN A 722 -3.53 12.86 -17.75
N ILE A 723 -2.64 13.87 -17.72
CA ILE A 723 -2.99 15.21 -18.18
C ILE A 723 -3.40 15.19 -19.65
N VAL A 724 -2.62 14.53 -20.51
CA VAL A 724 -2.95 14.42 -21.95
C VAL A 724 -4.28 13.71 -22.18
N ALA A 725 -4.52 12.59 -21.49
CA ALA A 725 -5.81 11.88 -21.55
C ALA A 725 -6.98 12.77 -21.09
N GLY A 726 -6.81 13.53 -20.02
CA GLY A 726 -7.80 14.48 -19.53
C GLY A 726 -8.09 15.62 -20.52
N HIS A 727 -7.08 16.10 -21.24
CA HIS A 727 -7.27 17.09 -22.33
C HIS A 727 -8.01 16.51 -23.53
N ILE A 728 -7.70 15.28 -23.95
CA ILE A 728 -8.45 14.59 -25.02
C ILE A 728 -9.92 14.48 -24.61
N LEU A 729 -10.18 14.09 -23.36
CA LEU A 729 -11.54 13.97 -22.84
C LEU A 729 -12.25 15.34 -22.76
N ALA A 730 -11.55 16.39 -22.35
CA ALA A 730 -12.07 17.76 -22.33
C ALA A 730 -12.49 18.25 -23.73
N LEU A 731 -11.64 18.02 -24.74
CA LEU A 731 -11.91 18.38 -26.13
C LEU A 731 -13.07 17.55 -26.72
N PHE A 732 -13.13 16.26 -26.38
CA PHE A 732 -14.27 15.42 -26.76
C PHE A 732 -15.58 15.94 -26.15
N PHE A 733 -15.60 16.30 -24.87
CA PHE A 733 -16.77 16.90 -24.23
C PHE A 733 -17.12 18.27 -24.83
N ALA A 734 -16.12 19.08 -25.18
CA ALA A 734 -16.35 20.36 -25.87
C ALA A 734 -16.98 20.17 -27.25
N LYS A 735 -16.55 19.17 -28.02
CA LYS A 735 -17.22 18.79 -29.27
C LYS A 735 -18.65 18.32 -29.03
N LEU A 736 -18.83 17.43 -28.06
CA LEU A 736 -20.11 16.79 -27.76
C LEU A 736 -21.17 17.82 -27.33
N THR A 737 -20.77 18.81 -26.54
CA THR A 737 -21.60 19.92 -26.05
C THR A 737 -21.64 21.13 -26.99
N ARG A 738 -20.92 21.08 -28.12
CA ARG A 738 -20.75 22.19 -29.07
C ARG A 738 -20.17 23.47 -28.45
N ALA A 739 -19.35 23.33 -27.40
CA ALA A 739 -18.69 24.44 -26.72
C ALA A 739 -17.57 25.07 -27.57
N GLN A 740 -16.94 24.28 -28.46
CA GLN A 740 -15.86 24.72 -29.33
C GLN A 740 -16.07 24.21 -30.76
N SER A 741 -15.56 24.95 -31.75
CA SER A 741 -15.57 24.54 -33.16
C SER A 741 -14.50 23.48 -33.45
N ASP A 742 -14.69 22.72 -34.52
CA ASP A 742 -13.71 21.71 -34.97
C ASP A 742 -12.34 22.33 -35.29
N ASP A 743 -12.29 23.56 -35.83
CA ASP A 743 -11.01 24.28 -36.05
C ASP A 743 -10.26 24.55 -34.74
N ALA A 744 -10.98 25.00 -33.70
CA ALA A 744 -10.39 25.25 -32.39
C ALA A 744 -9.90 23.94 -31.74
N ILE A 745 -10.68 22.87 -31.88
CA ILE A 745 -10.31 21.54 -31.38
C ILE A 745 -9.09 21.00 -32.14
N ALA A 746 -9.08 21.07 -33.46
CA ALA A 746 -7.97 20.61 -34.30
C ALA A 746 -6.66 21.33 -33.96
N LEU A 747 -6.71 22.64 -33.71
CA LEU A 747 -5.55 23.40 -33.26
C LEU A 747 -4.98 22.86 -31.94
N GLN A 748 -5.83 22.59 -30.96
CA GLN A 748 -5.41 22.05 -29.66
C GLN A 748 -4.86 20.62 -29.78
N LEU A 749 -5.47 19.79 -30.61
CA LEU A 749 -4.99 18.43 -30.89
C LEU A 749 -3.58 18.46 -31.51
N ARG A 750 -3.32 19.34 -32.49
CA ARG A 750 -1.98 19.53 -33.08
C ARG A 750 -0.93 19.95 -32.05
N HIS A 751 -1.31 20.76 -31.05
CA HIS A 751 -0.39 21.06 -29.95
C HIS A 751 -0.05 19.80 -29.16
N LEU A 752 -1.04 18.96 -28.82
CA LEU A 752 -0.79 17.69 -28.13
C LEU A 752 0.05 16.72 -28.97
N GLU A 753 -0.13 16.67 -30.30
CA GLU A 753 0.69 15.86 -31.22
C GLU A 753 2.18 16.24 -31.19
N ALA A 754 2.50 17.52 -30.97
CA ALA A 754 3.88 17.98 -30.84
C ALA A 754 4.53 17.61 -29.49
N ALA A 755 3.74 17.27 -28.47
CA ALA A 755 4.22 17.06 -27.11
C ALA A 755 5.34 16.01 -27.00
N PRO A 756 5.23 14.79 -27.58
CA PRO A 756 6.29 13.77 -27.47
C PRO A 756 7.65 14.24 -27.99
N GLN A 757 7.67 14.96 -29.11
CA GLN A 757 8.92 15.45 -29.70
C GLN A 757 9.56 16.52 -28.81
N LEU A 758 8.76 17.45 -28.28
CA LEU A 758 9.23 18.50 -27.40
C LEU A 758 9.69 17.95 -26.04
N MET A 759 8.99 16.97 -25.47
CA MET A 759 9.42 16.26 -24.26
C MET A 759 10.79 15.58 -24.45
N SER A 760 11.00 14.96 -25.62
CA SER A 760 12.28 14.30 -25.94
C SER A 760 13.46 15.31 -25.95
N ARG A 761 13.21 16.56 -26.38
CA ARG A 761 14.22 17.63 -26.33
C ARG A 761 14.60 18.02 -24.90
N ILE A 762 13.67 17.95 -23.95
CA ILE A 762 13.95 18.21 -22.53
C ILE A 762 14.82 17.10 -21.95
N VAL A 763 14.51 15.82 -22.23
CA VAL A 763 15.33 14.69 -21.80
C VAL A 763 16.75 14.78 -22.35
N ALA A 764 16.92 15.21 -23.60
CA ALA A 764 18.23 15.40 -24.22
C ALA A 764 19.09 16.47 -23.51
N ARG A 765 18.48 17.36 -22.71
CA ARG A 765 19.16 18.39 -21.91
C ARG A 765 19.42 18.00 -20.45
N ARG A 766 19.23 16.73 -20.09
CA ARG A 766 19.41 16.24 -18.71
C ARG A 766 20.76 16.60 -18.09
N ASP A 767 21.85 16.63 -18.88
CA ASP A 767 23.19 16.93 -18.37
C ASP A 767 23.32 18.41 -17.96
N ALA A 768 22.66 19.31 -18.69
CA ALA A 768 22.57 20.73 -18.32
C ALA A 768 21.74 20.92 -17.04
N ILE A 769 20.64 20.16 -16.91
CA ILE A 769 19.83 20.15 -15.69
C ILE A 769 20.66 19.64 -14.51
N ALA A 770 21.39 18.53 -14.67
CA ALA A 770 22.28 17.98 -13.65
C ALA A 770 23.38 18.97 -13.23
N ALA A 771 23.92 19.75 -14.17
CA ALA A 771 24.91 20.77 -13.87
C ALA A 771 24.37 21.88 -12.95
N SER A 772 23.09 22.27 -13.12
CA SER A 772 22.45 23.29 -12.27
C SER A 772 22.29 22.87 -10.80
N VAL A 773 22.23 21.56 -10.53
CA VAL A 773 22.04 21.00 -9.19
C VAL A 773 23.27 21.18 -8.31
N LYS A 774 24.48 21.03 -8.88
CA LYS A 774 25.75 20.93 -8.13
C LYS A 774 26.00 22.06 -7.14
N LYS A 775 25.47 23.26 -7.41
CA LYS A 775 25.65 24.46 -6.57
C LYS A 775 24.41 24.81 -5.73
N ALA A 776 23.30 24.14 -5.95
CA ALA A 776 21.99 24.48 -5.39
C ALA A 776 21.49 23.47 -4.35
N ALA A 777 21.69 22.16 -4.57
CA ALA A 777 21.08 21.11 -3.74
C ALA A 777 21.58 21.07 -2.29
N GLY A 778 22.75 21.65 -1.99
CA GLY A 778 23.30 21.71 -0.63
C GLY A 778 22.51 22.59 0.34
N LYS A 779 21.53 23.37 -0.13
CA LYS A 779 20.66 24.20 0.73
C LYS A 779 19.72 23.33 1.57
N ARG A 780 19.40 23.76 2.80
CA ARG A 780 18.57 22.98 3.72
C ARG A 780 17.07 23.02 3.42
N TYR A 781 16.54 24.19 3.04
CA TYR A 781 15.12 24.43 2.81
C TYR A 781 14.89 24.99 1.41
N TRP A 782 13.88 24.46 0.72
CA TRP A 782 13.59 24.77 -0.68
C TRP A 782 12.12 25.19 -0.85
N ALA A 783 11.85 25.97 -1.89
CA ALA A 783 10.50 26.33 -2.33
C ALA A 783 10.37 26.10 -3.84
N VAL A 784 9.15 25.80 -4.29
CA VAL A 784 8.82 25.73 -5.72
C VAL A 784 7.65 26.66 -6.00
N VAL A 785 7.79 27.56 -6.96
CA VAL A 785 6.77 28.57 -7.25
C VAL A 785 6.28 28.49 -8.68
N GLY A 786 4.97 28.70 -8.88
CA GLY A 786 4.35 28.71 -10.20
C GLY A 786 2.99 29.42 -10.17
N SER A 787 2.64 30.10 -11.27
CA SER A 787 1.41 30.90 -11.38
C SER A 787 0.47 30.32 -12.45
N GLY A 788 -0.83 30.57 -12.31
CA GLY A 788 -1.84 30.03 -13.23
C GLY A 788 -1.77 28.50 -13.32
N PRO A 789 -1.87 27.91 -14.52
CA PRO A 789 -1.75 26.46 -14.71
C PRO A 789 -0.41 25.88 -14.21
N ASN A 790 0.67 26.68 -14.21
CA ASN A 790 1.99 26.24 -13.71
C ASN A 790 2.03 26.09 -12.19
N LYS A 791 0.98 26.46 -11.45
CA LYS A 791 0.86 26.10 -10.03
C LYS A 791 0.77 24.59 -9.84
N ALA A 792 0.08 23.88 -10.74
CA ALA A 792 0.03 22.42 -10.73
C ALA A 792 1.43 21.80 -10.96
N ALA A 793 2.24 22.41 -11.84
CA ALA A 793 3.63 21.99 -12.03
C ALA A 793 4.46 22.20 -10.75
N ALA A 794 4.33 23.36 -10.10
CA ALA A 794 5.02 23.64 -8.84
C ALA A 794 4.64 22.66 -7.72
N ASP A 795 3.34 22.32 -7.60
CA ASP A 795 2.86 21.35 -6.62
C ASP A 795 3.40 19.95 -6.86
N GLU A 796 3.44 19.49 -8.11
CA GLU A 796 3.97 18.17 -8.45
C GLU A 796 5.49 18.10 -8.27
N ILE A 797 6.24 19.13 -8.68
CA ILE A 797 7.69 19.21 -8.44
C ILE A 797 7.97 19.17 -6.93
N ARG A 798 7.21 19.93 -6.12
CA ARG A 798 7.31 19.89 -4.66
C ARG A 798 7.10 18.47 -4.13
N ILE A 799 6.09 17.74 -4.62
CA ILE A 799 5.87 16.33 -4.26
C ILE A 799 7.11 15.48 -4.59
N LYS A 800 7.64 15.58 -5.82
CA LYS A 800 8.81 14.78 -6.23
C LYS A 800 10.05 15.09 -5.40
N LEU A 801 10.33 16.37 -5.17
CA LEU A 801 11.48 16.76 -4.39
C LEU A 801 11.35 16.28 -2.93
N SER A 802 10.15 16.33 -2.35
CA SER A 802 9.92 15.74 -1.02
C SER A 802 10.08 14.21 -1.02
N GLU A 803 9.64 13.53 -2.08
CA GLU A 803 9.75 12.06 -2.24
C GLU A 803 11.16 11.57 -2.49
N LEU A 804 11.95 12.32 -3.26
CA LEU A 804 13.30 11.92 -3.66
C LEU A 804 14.37 12.47 -2.73
N CYS A 805 14.21 13.71 -2.24
CA CYS A 805 15.23 14.42 -1.46
C CYS A 805 14.94 14.45 0.05
N TYR A 806 13.78 13.92 0.50
CA TYR A 806 13.33 13.90 1.90
C TYR A 806 13.42 15.25 2.60
N ARG A 807 12.98 16.30 1.89
CA ARG A 807 12.95 17.67 2.39
C ARG A 807 11.53 18.19 2.56
N THR A 808 11.39 19.07 3.55
CA THR A 808 10.24 19.97 3.64
C THR A 808 10.40 21.03 2.57
N ILE A 809 9.45 21.06 1.64
CA ILE A 809 9.47 21.96 0.50
C ILE A 809 8.10 22.60 0.40
N SER A 810 8.07 23.93 0.37
CA SER A 810 6.85 24.72 0.16
C SER A 810 6.53 24.80 -1.33
N SER A 811 5.23 24.96 -1.66
CA SER A 811 4.83 25.37 -3.01
C SER A 811 3.86 26.53 -2.95
N ASP A 812 4.22 27.62 -3.62
CA ASP A 812 3.47 28.88 -3.61
C ASP A 812 3.14 29.37 -5.02
N ILE A 813 2.21 30.32 -5.09
CA ILE A 813 2.09 31.20 -6.26
C ILE A 813 3.28 32.15 -6.24
N VAL A 814 3.88 32.44 -7.41
CA VAL A 814 5.12 33.23 -7.51
C VAL A 814 5.02 34.53 -6.71
N GLU A 815 3.97 35.30 -6.95
CA GLU A 815 3.75 36.58 -6.28
C GLU A 815 3.57 36.44 -4.75
N ASN A 816 2.90 35.37 -4.29
CA ASN A 816 2.67 35.15 -2.86
C ASN A 816 3.97 34.93 -2.08
N LYS A 817 5.05 34.46 -2.74
CA LYS A 817 6.34 34.20 -2.08
C LYS A 817 6.94 35.45 -1.44
N LYS A 818 6.73 36.64 -2.01
CA LYS A 818 7.20 37.92 -1.42
C LYS A 818 6.34 38.42 -0.25
N HIS A 819 5.16 37.85 -0.05
CA HIS A 819 4.25 38.16 1.06
C HIS A 819 4.48 37.30 2.31
N ILE A 820 5.50 36.43 2.27
CA ILE A 820 5.98 35.60 3.38
C ILE A 820 7.47 35.86 3.63
N ASP A 821 8.08 35.14 4.57
CA ASP A 821 9.52 35.26 4.84
C ASP A 821 10.34 34.66 3.68
N LEU A 822 11.00 35.51 2.90
CA LEU A 822 11.87 35.11 1.78
C LEU A 822 13.15 34.41 2.23
N SER A 823 13.59 34.60 3.48
CA SER A 823 14.83 34.00 3.99
C SER A 823 14.66 32.56 4.46
N ALA A 824 13.41 32.11 4.65
CA ALA A 824 13.11 30.78 5.15
C ALA A 824 13.48 29.66 4.16
N GLU A 825 13.33 29.91 2.85
CA GLU A 825 13.67 28.97 1.77
C GLU A 825 14.77 29.53 0.85
N PRO A 826 16.05 29.32 1.18
CA PRO A 826 17.18 29.88 0.41
C PRO A 826 17.39 29.24 -0.96
N LEU A 827 16.62 28.23 -1.36
CA LEU A 827 16.57 27.71 -2.73
C LEU A 827 15.15 27.82 -3.28
N ILE A 828 14.99 28.48 -4.42
CA ILE A 828 13.68 28.68 -5.06
C ILE A 828 13.75 28.18 -6.50
N LEU A 829 12.86 27.24 -6.85
CA LEU A 829 12.64 26.79 -8.22
C LEU A 829 11.42 27.51 -8.79
N VAL A 830 11.55 28.13 -9.96
CA VAL A 830 10.52 28.99 -10.56
C VAL A 830 10.02 28.38 -11.87
N CYS A 831 8.73 28.00 -11.91
CA CYS A 831 8.04 27.51 -13.11
C CYS A 831 7.54 28.70 -13.96
N ALA A 832 8.43 29.29 -14.77
CA ALA A 832 8.12 30.48 -15.56
C ALA A 832 7.62 30.14 -16.98
N ALA A 833 8.13 29.09 -17.62
CA ALA A 833 7.87 28.78 -19.03
C ALA A 833 6.36 28.69 -19.36
N GLY A 834 5.97 29.26 -20.50
CA GLY A 834 4.60 29.22 -21.02
C GLY A 834 3.60 30.16 -20.37
N ASN A 835 4.03 31.03 -19.44
CA ASN A 835 3.19 32.12 -18.95
C ASN A 835 3.04 33.23 -20.02
N PRO A 836 1.91 33.98 -20.01
CA PRO A 836 1.74 35.15 -20.86
C PRO A 836 2.83 36.21 -20.61
N GLU A 837 3.15 37.02 -21.63
CA GLU A 837 4.23 38.02 -21.58
C GLU A 837 4.15 38.96 -20.36
N ALA A 838 2.97 39.51 -20.06
CA ALA A 838 2.79 40.38 -18.90
C ALA A 838 3.12 39.67 -17.57
N VAL A 839 2.81 38.38 -17.47
CA VAL A 839 3.12 37.56 -16.28
C VAL A 839 4.62 37.23 -16.24
N GLN A 840 5.29 37.03 -17.39
CA GLN A 840 6.74 36.82 -17.43
C GLN A 840 7.51 38.03 -16.89
N GLU A 841 7.09 39.25 -17.25
CA GLU A 841 7.71 40.49 -16.74
C GLU A 841 7.59 40.60 -15.21
N ASP A 842 6.44 40.20 -14.66
CA ASP A 842 6.23 40.21 -13.20
C ASP A 842 7.04 39.11 -12.51
N ILE A 843 7.14 37.91 -13.09
CA ILE A 843 7.99 36.84 -12.58
C ILE A 843 9.46 37.27 -12.58
N ALA A 844 9.95 37.97 -13.61
CA ALA A 844 11.32 38.47 -13.66
C ALA A 844 11.61 39.47 -12.51
N LYS A 845 10.66 40.35 -12.20
CA LYS A 845 10.76 41.26 -11.04
C LYS A 845 10.81 40.48 -9.73
N ASP A 846 9.94 39.48 -9.55
CA ASP A 846 9.91 38.66 -8.35
C ASP A 846 11.21 37.85 -8.19
N VAL A 847 11.79 37.33 -9.28
CA VAL A 847 13.10 36.67 -9.29
C VAL A 847 14.22 37.61 -8.82
N ALA A 848 14.21 38.87 -9.27
CA ALA A 848 15.17 39.87 -8.79
C ALA A 848 15.01 40.16 -7.29
N ILE A 849 13.77 40.19 -6.78
CA ILE A 849 13.49 40.31 -5.34
C ILE A 849 14.05 39.10 -4.59
N PHE A 850 13.82 37.88 -5.04
CA PHE A 850 14.34 36.67 -4.40
C PHE A 850 15.88 36.72 -4.29
N LYS A 851 16.56 37.16 -5.36
CA LYS A 851 18.01 37.31 -5.38
C LYS A 851 18.50 38.41 -4.44
N ALA A 852 17.81 39.54 -4.36
CA ALA A 852 18.14 40.61 -3.41
C ALA A 852 18.11 40.13 -1.95
N HIS A 853 17.29 39.11 -1.66
CA HIS A 853 17.21 38.45 -0.36
C HIS A 853 18.13 37.22 -0.20
N LYS A 854 19.16 37.09 -1.07
CA LYS A 854 20.21 36.06 -1.03
C LYS A 854 19.74 34.62 -1.30
N SER A 855 18.58 34.44 -1.92
CA SER A 855 18.16 33.11 -2.38
C SER A 855 18.98 32.65 -3.59
N THR A 856 19.19 31.34 -3.69
CA THR A 856 19.59 30.67 -4.91
C THR A 856 18.32 30.42 -5.73
N VAL A 857 18.27 30.89 -6.98
CA VAL A 857 17.07 30.86 -7.82
C VAL A 857 17.36 30.10 -9.11
N ILE A 858 16.59 29.06 -9.36
CA ILE A 858 16.63 28.26 -10.58
C ILE A 858 15.34 28.51 -11.34
N VAL A 859 15.43 28.98 -12.58
CA VAL A 859 14.25 29.34 -13.38
C VAL A 859 14.08 28.36 -14.54
N PHE A 860 12.90 27.75 -14.64
CA PHE A 860 12.46 27.04 -15.83
C PHE A 860 11.80 28.05 -16.77
N ALA A 861 12.50 28.44 -17.84
CA ALA A 861 12.07 29.50 -18.75
C ALA A 861 11.90 28.98 -20.18
N ASP A 862 11.15 29.71 -21.00
CA ASP A 862 11.05 29.41 -22.42
C ASP A 862 12.41 29.60 -23.11
N GLU A 863 12.71 28.73 -24.07
CA GLU A 863 13.91 28.87 -24.90
C GLU A 863 14.01 30.25 -25.55
N GLY A 864 15.19 30.86 -25.44
CA GLY A 864 15.45 32.19 -25.97
C GLY A 864 14.85 33.33 -25.15
N ASP A 865 14.28 33.07 -23.97
CA ASP A 865 13.92 34.12 -23.01
C ASP A 865 15.10 34.45 -22.10
N GLY A 866 15.86 35.50 -22.46
CA GLY A 866 17.06 35.92 -21.74
C GLY A 866 16.82 36.82 -20.52
N ARG A 867 15.56 37.09 -20.14
CA ARG A 867 15.23 38.02 -19.04
C ARG A 867 15.77 37.60 -17.69
N PHE A 868 16.02 36.30 -17.51
CA PHE A 868 16.48 35.72 -16.26
C PHE A 868 18.00 35.54 -16.20
N ASP A 869 18.73 35.68 -17.32
CA ASP A 869 20.13 35.26 -17.46
C ASP A 869 21.07 36.02 -16.51
N ASP A 870 20.84 37.31 -16.30
CA ASP A 870 21.67 38.16 -15.43
C ASP A 870 21.30 38.05 -13.94
N THR A 871 20.14 37.45 -13.62
CA THR A 871 19.57 37.47 -12.27
C THR A 871 19.54 36.09 -11.64
N ALA A 872 19.09 35.06 -12.35
CA ALA A 872 18.99 33.69 -11.83
C ALA A 872 20.37 33.02 -11.69
N ASP A 873 20.51 32.05 -10.78
CA ASP A 873 21.74 31.25 -10.66
C ASP A 873 21.85 30.19 -11.76
N ALA A 874 20.70 29.75 -12.28
CA ALA A 874 20.63 28.93 -13.49
C ALA A 874 19.27 29.13 -14.18
N VAL A 875 19.31 29.15 -15.50
CA VAL A 875 18.12 29.14 -16.36
C VAL A 875 18.09 27.81 -17.11
N ILE A 876 16.99 27.07 -16.95
CA ILE A 876 16.74 25.82 -17.64
C ILE A 876 15.76 26.12 -18.77
N ALA A 877 16.29 26.15 -19.99
CA ALA A 877 15.52 26.48 -21.18
C ALA A 877 14.63 25.31 -21.63
N LEU A 878 13.32 25.56 -21.71
CA LEU A 878 12.27 24.63 -22.12
C LEU A 878 11.72 25.00 -23.50
N PRO A 879 11.34 24.02 -24.34
CA PRO A 879 10.75 24.31 -25.65
C PRO A 879 9.48 25.15 -25.51
N ARG A 880 9.38 26.23 -26.31
CA ARG A 880 8.18 27.07 -26.37
C ARG A 880 6.98 26.25 -26.85
N ALA A 881 5.91 26.27 -26.07
CA ALA A 881 4.65 25.61 -26.45
C ALA A 881 3.45 26.28 -25.78
N PRO A 882 2.27 26.24 -26.43
CA PRO A 882 1.02 26.71 -25.82
C PRO A 882 0.51 25.73 -24.75
N SER A 883 -0.40 26.23 -23.90
CA SER A 883 -1.13 25.41 -22.93
C SER A 883 -1.76 24.17 -23.58
N PRO A 884 -1.69 22.97 -22.95
CA PRO A 884 -1.23 22.70 -21.59
C PRO A 884 0.24 22.28 -21.46
N LEU A 885 0.99 22.24 -22.56
CA LEU A 885 2.32 21.65 -22.59
C LEU A 885 3.32 22.25 -21.59
N PRO A 886 3.29 23.57 -21.28
CA PRO A 886 4.13 24.14 -20.24
C PRO A 886 4.00 23.49 -18.86
N VAL A 887 2.81 23.02 -18.46
CA VAL A 887 2.62 22.31 -17.17
C VAL A 887 3.43 21.02 -17.17
N ILE A 888 3.39 20.27 -18.28
CA ILE A 888 4.16 19.04 -18.48
C ILE A 888 5.67 19.35 -18.52
N PHE A 889 6.08 20.38 -19.27
CA PHE A 889 7.50 20.68 -19.49
C PHE A 889 8.21 21.19 -18.23
N ASN A 890 7.58 22.13 -17.50
CA ASN A 890 8.10 22.59 -16.20
C ASN A 890 8.22 21.41 -15.23
N THR A 891 7.18 20.57 -15.16
CA THR A 891 7.18 19.40 -14.28
C THR A 891 8.28 18.41 -14.65
N MET A 892 8.45 18.10 -15.94
CA MET A 892 9.47 17.16 -16.42
C MET A 892 10.89 17.64 -16.13
N ALA A 893 11.16 18.92 -16.34
CA ALA A 893 12.45 19.51 -15.98
C ALA A 893 12.68 19.48 -14.46
N GLY A 894 11.67 19.77 -13.66
CA GLY A 894 11.74 19.67 -12.20
C GLY A 894 11.88 18.24 -11.68
N HIS A 895 11.29 17.25 -12.36
CA HIS A 895 11.48 15.82 -12.05
C HIS A 895 12.94 15.40 -12.30
N LEU A 896 13.52 15.76 -13.44
CA LEU A 896 14.94 15.53 -13.74
C LEU A 896 15.85 16.26 -12.75
N TRP A 897 15.55 17.51 -12.43
CA TRP A 897 16.30 18.29 -11.43
C TRP A 897 16.27 17.60 -10.07
N GLY A 898 15.10 17.12 -9.64
CA GLY A 898 14.92 16.40 -8.39
C GLY A 898 15.65 15.05 -8.34
N TYR A 899 15.70 14.33 -9.45
CA TYR A 899 16.49 13.10 -9.58
C TYR A 899 17.98 13.38 -9.35
N PHE A 900 18.54 14.36 -10.06
CA PHE A 900 19.96 14.71 -9.90
C PHE A 900 20.26 15.33 -8.53
N ALA A 901 19.32 16.06 -7.93
CA ALA A 901 19.45 16.56 -6.56
C ALA A 901 19.50 15.43 -5.54
N ALA A 902 18.67 14.39 -5.70
CA ALA A 902 18.72 13.21 -4.86
C ALA A 902 20.06 12.46 -5.00
N GLN A 903 20.56 12.27 -6.23
CA GLN A 903 21.87 11.66 -6.46
C GLN A 903 23.00 12.45 -5.79
N ALA A 904 23.03 13.77 -5.98
CA ALA A 904 24.07 14.63 -5.40
C ALA A 904 24.08 14.56 -3.86
N ILE A 905 22.92 14.39 -3.22
CA ILE A 905 22.82 14.23 -1.77
C ILE A 905 23.24 12.80 -1.33
N ASP A 906 22.86 11.75 -2.06
CA ASP A 906 23.28 10.37 -1.72
C ASP A 906 24.79 10.15 -1.91
N GLU A 907 25.41 10.82 -2.88
CA GLU A 907 26.87 10.82 -3.05
C GLU A 907 27.62 11.28 -1.79
N GLU A 908 27.05 12.23 -1.03
CA GLU A 908 27.59 12.63 0.28
C GLU A 908 27.43 11.51 1.33
N ALA A 909 26.32 10.76 1.30
CA ALA A 909 26.12 9.60 2.17
C ALA A 909 27.12 8.49 1.86
N GLN A 910 27.38 8.23 0.58
CA GLN A 910 28.30 7.18 0.13
C GLN A 910 29.72 7.39 0.68
N PHE A 911 30.20 8.64 0.66
CA PHE A 911 31.48 9.01 1.28
C PHE A 911 31.55 8.65 2.77
N LEU A 912 30.45 8.82 3.52
CA LEU A 912 30.37 8.43 4.93
C LEU A 912 30.25 6.91 5.11
N ARG A 913 29.49 6.21 4.25
CA ARG A 913 29.33 4.73 4.28
C ARG A 913 30.67 4.02 4.11
N GLU A 914 31.48 4.45 3.14
CA GLU A 914 32.80 3.87 2.87
C GLU A 914 33.77 4.07 4.05
N PHE A 915 33.67 5.18 4.75
CA PHE A 915 34.45 5.40 5.97
C PHE A 915 33.96 4.52 7.13
N ARG A 916 32.64 4.51 7.39
CA ARG A 916 32.04 3.69 8.45
C ARG A 916 32.35 2.20 8.28
N GLY A 917 32.26 1.68 7.05
CA GLY A 917 32.59 0.28 6.75
C GLY A 917 34.06 -0.07 7.01
N ARG A 918 35.00 0.81 6.62
CA ARG A 918 36.42 0.65 6.94
C ARG A 918 36.68 0.72 8.44
N LEU A 919 36.05 1.67 9.14
CA LEU A 919 36.17 1.81 10.59
C LEU A 919 35.68 0.55 11.32
N ALA A 920 34.53 0.01 10.93
CA ALA A 920 33.97 -1.21 11.52
C ALA A 920 34.91 -2.42 11.33
N ALA A 921 35.42 -2.64 10.12
CA ALA A 921 36.34 -3.75 9.84
C ALA A 921 37.63 -3.68 10.71
N GLU A 922 38.20 -2.49 10.85
CA GLU A 922 39.38 -2.26 11.69
C GLU A 922 39.07 -2.46 13.19
N LEU A 923 37.89 -2.05 13.66
CA LEU A 923 37.47 -2.24 15.05
C LEU A 923 37.21 -3.72 15.37
N THR A 924 36.56 -4.47 14.48
CA THR A 924 36.30 -5.91 14.67
C THR A 924 37.61 -6.70 14.81
N GLN A 925 38.60 -6.46 13.93
CA GLN A 925 39.90 -7.11 14.02
C GLN A 925 40.62 -6.86 15.35
N ARG A 926 40.38 -5.70 15.98
CA ARG A 926 40.99 -5.30 17.26
C ARG A 926 40.21 -5.82 18.47
N GLN A 927 38.89 -5.95 18.37
CA GLN A 927 38.07 -6.64 19.37
C GLN A 927 38.44 -8.12 19.51
N GLU A 928 38.74 -8.80 18.39
CA GLU A 928 39.27 -10.17 18.41
C GLU A 928 40.61 -10.28 19.20
N ARG A 929 41.38 -9.19 19.26
CA ARG A 929 42.64 -9.08 20.01
C ARG A 929 42.46 -8.58 21.46
N ARG A 930 41.22 -8.32 21.91
CA ARG A 930 40.86 -7.85 23.26
C ARG A 930 41.57 -6.56 23.71
N LEU A 931 41.83 -5.63 22.81
CA LEU A 931 42.44 -4.33 23.12
C LEU A 931 41.47 -3.41 23.89
N SER A 932 41.99 -2.58 24.82
CA SER A 932 41.18 -1.56 25.50
C SER A 932 40.93 -0.35 24.59
N VAL A 933 39.92 0.49 24.92
CA VAL A 933 39.64 1.73 24.16
C VAL A 933 40.85 2.66 24.10
N PHE A 934 41.65 2.71 25.16
CA PHE A 934 42.88 3.51 25.20
C PHE A 934 43.96 2.96 24.24
N ASP A 935 44.10 1.63 24.16
CA ASP A 935 45.04 0.99 23.24
C ASP A 935 44.62 1.20 21.78
N ILE A 936 43.31 1.20 21.52
CA ILE A 936 42.74 1.46 20.19
C ILE A 936 43.00 2.91 19.76
N ILE A 937 42.87 3.89 20.67
CA ILE A 937 43.15 5.31 20.36
C ILE A 937 44.65 5.57 20.19
N ALA A 938 45.49 4.86 20.94
CA ALA A 938 46.95 4.97 20.82
C ALA A 938 47.51 4.31 19.55
N ASP A 939 46.71 3.54 18.81
CA ASP A 939 47.11 2.88 17.56
C ASP A 939 47.36 3.88 16.41
N PRO A 940 48.62 4.04 15.94
CA PRO A 940 48.95 4.99 14.87
C PRO A 940 48.32 4.65 13.51
N SER A 941 47.90 3.40 13.29
CA SER A 941 47.25 2.99 12.04
C SER A 941 45.80 3.51 11.98
N LEU A 942 45.03 3.33 13.05
CA LEU A 942 43.65 3.80 13.15
C LEU A 942 43.59 5.34 13.20
N GLY A 943 44.48 5.97 13.96
CA GLY A 943 44.60 7.43 14.00
C GLY A 943 44.87 8.05 12.62
N ARG A 944 45.66 7.40 11.76
CA ARG A 944 45.90 7.84 10.36
C ARG A 944 44.64 7.75 9.49
N ILE A 945 43.87 6.67 9.61
CA ILE A 945 42.62 6.48 8.85
C ILE A 945 41.62 7.60 9.20
N ILE A 946 41.45 7.89 10.48
CA ILE A 946 40.53 8.92 10.96
C ILE A 946 41.02 10.33 10.57
N ALA A 947 42.32 10.61 10.70
CA ALA A 947 42.89 11.91 10.33
C ALA A 947 42.77 12.19 8.81
N ALA A 948 43.02 11.19 7.96
CA ALA A 948 42.86 11.32 6.51
C ALA A 948 41.40 11.58 6.12
N PHE A 949 40.47 10.87 6.75
CA PHE A 949 39.04 11.10 6.55
C PHE A 949 38.62 12.49 7.04
N TYR A 950 39.06 12.92 8.21
CA TYR A 950 38.78 14.26 8.74
C TYR A 950 39.24 15.38 7.79
N GLY A 951 40.44 15.25 7.21
CA GLY A 951 40.94 16.20 6.20
C GLY A 951 40.01 16.29 4.99
N SER A 952 39.70 15.13 4.40
CA SER A 952 38.81 15.02 3.23
C SER A 952 37.38 15.53 3.53
N PHE A 953 36.86 15.22 4.71
CA PHE A 953 35.55 15.69 5.16
C PHE A 953 35.52 17.22 5.29
N ASN A 954 36.56 17.81 5.88
CA ASN A 954 36.61 19.25 6.10
C ASN A 954 36.81 20.05 4.80
N GLU A 955 37.59 19.54 3.84
CA GLU A 955 37.73 20.13 2.49
C GLU A 955 36.38 20.16 1.77
N ARG A 956 35.66 19.03 1.75
CA ARG A 956 34.31 18.95 1.16
C ARG A 956 33.35 19.93 1.83
N ARG A 957 33.34 19.99 3.16
CA ARG A 957 32.50 20.93 3.92
C ARG A 957 32.81 22.40 3.59
N GLN A 958 34.08 22.77 3.44
CA GLN A 958 34.48 24.12 3.03
C GLN A 958 34.04 24.47 1.61
N SER A 959 33.93 23.48 0.72
CA SER A 959 33.37 23.64 -0.63
C SER A 959 31.83 23.67 -0.69
N GLY A 960 31.14 23.58 0.45
CA GLY A 960 29.68 23.65 0.54
C GLY A 960 28.94 22.31 0.65
N ALA A 961 29.67 21.18 0.77
CA ALA A 961 29.08 19.86 1.01
C ALA A 961 28.53 19.73 2.45
N PHE A 962 27.67 18.72 2.66
CA PHE A 962 27.05 18.40 3.95
C PHE A 962 26.17 19.52 4.53
N GLY A 963 25.82 20.54 3.74
CA GLY A 963 24.84 21.57 4.12
C GLY A 963 23.45 21.01 4.43
N VAL A 964 23.24 19.75 4.05
CA VAL A 964 22.02 19.00 4.27
C VAL A 964 21.87 18.49 5.71
N LEU A 965 22.99 18.19 6.39
CA LEU A 965 23.02 17.58 7.72
C LEU A 965 22.41 18.49 8.79
N GLY A 966 21.84 17.87 9.83
CA GLY A 966 21.49 18.50 11.10
C GLY A 966 22.68 19.23 11.69
N GLY A 967 22.44 20.43 12.25
CA GLY A 967 23.50 21.21 12.90
C GLY A 967 24.20 20.41 14.00
N LYS A 968 23.42 19.67 14.81
CA LYS A 968 23.92 18.74 15.84
C LYS A 968 24.75 17.60 15.22
N THR A 969 24.20 16.87 14.26
CA THR A 969 24.88 15.75 13.60
C THR A 969 26.23 16.17 13.02
N LEU A 970 26.29 17.33 12.36
CA LEU A 970 27.52 17.88 11.81
C LEU A 970 28.54 18.28 12.91
N SER A 971 28.09 18.93 13.99
CA SER A 971 28.98 19.29 15.11
C SER A 971 29.52 18.06 15.82
N ASP A 972 28.66 17.06 16.06
CA ASP A 972 28.98 15.83 16.77
C ASP A 972 30.02 15.02 15.99
N LEU A 973 29.85 14.86 14.66
CA LEU A 973 30.84 14.22 13.81
C LEU A 973 32.21 14.89 13.91
N LEU A 974 32.26 16.22 13.85
CA LEU A 974 33.51 16.97 13.92
C LEU A 974 34.22 16.80 15.27
N LEU A 975 33.47 16.78 16.37
CA LEU A 975 34.01 16.56 17.71
C LEU A 975 34.45 15.10 17.91
N LEU A 976 33.60 14.13 17.57
CA LEU A 976 33.89 12.69 17.74
C LEU A 976 35.09 12.25 16.90
N MET A 977 35.27 12.78 15.67
CA MET A 977 36.48 12.52 14.89
C MET A 977 37.75 13.06 15.56
N LYS A 978 37.66 14.16 16.32
CA LYS A 978 38.81 14.69 17.08
C LYS A 978 39.10 13.86 18.33
N TYR A 979 38.07 13.41 19.04
CA TYR A 979 38.20 12.50 20.19
C TYR A 979 38.81 11.15 19.78
N THR A 980 38.25 10.51 18.74
CA THR A 980 38.73 9.21 18.24
C THR A 980 40.12 9.27 17.60
N ALA A 981 40.54 10.44 17.09
CA ALA A 981 41.91 10.67 16.63
C ALA A 981 42.90 11.05 17.75
N GLY A 982 42.48 11.07 19.02
CA GLY A 982 43.32 11.41 20.17
C GLY A 982 43.73 12.90 20.25
N LYS A 983 43.02 13.80 19.54
CA LYS A 983 43.32 15.25 19.53
C LYS A 983 42.67 16.02 20.67
N LEU A 984 41.70 15.42 21.36
CA LEU A 984 40.99 16.00 22.49
C LEU A 984 41.07 15.07 23.71
N PRO A 985 41.09 15.59 24.95
CA PRO A 985 41.12 14.78 26.16
C PRO A 985 39.82 13.98 26.35
N LEU A 986 39.91 12.64 26.44
CA LEU A 986 38.71 11.78 26.59
C LEU A 986 37.86 12.09 27.83
N GLN A 987 38.42 12.71 28.86
CA GLN A 987 37.67 13.11 30.05
C GLN A 987 36.57 14.15 29.75
N ASP A 988 36.77 14.96 28.69
CA ASP A 988 35.88 16.07 28.33
C ASP A 988 34.66 15.57 27.52
N ILE A 989 34.69 14.34 26.99
CA ILE A 989 33.60 13.78 26.18
C ILE A 989 32.27 13.69 26.96
N ARG A 990 32.35 13.53 28.28
CA ARG A 990 31.17 13.48 29.16
C ARG A 990 30.51 14.84 29.35
N GLU A 991 31.22 15.93 29.08
CA GLU A 991 30.64 17.27 29.08
C GLU A 991 29.96 17.56 27.75
N ASP A 992 30.55 17.12 26.64
CA ASP A 992 30.05 17.36 25.29
C ASP A 992 28.83 16.50 24.91
N PHE A 993 28.68 15.28 25.47
CA PHE A 993 27.66 14.29 25.05
C PHE A 993 26.76 13.77 26.20
N ARG A 994 26.38 14.62 27.16
CA ARG A 994 25.47 14.23 28.27
C ARG A 994 24.09 13.77 27.76
N ASP A 995 23.79 12.47 27.91
CA ASP A 995 22.45 11.81 28.04
C ASP A 995 22.28 10.47 27.29
N GLU A 996 23.28 9.95 26.58
CA GLU A 996 23.11 8.69 25.83
C GLU A 996 23.65 7.47 26.62
N LYS A 997 22.76 6.81 27.38
CA LYS A 997 22.82 5.42 27.87
C LYS A 997 24.24 4.80 27.99
N ASP A 998 24.88 4.82 29.17
CA ASP A 998 26.03 3.95 29.58
C ASP A 998 27.13 3.58 28.53
N LEU A 999 27.21 4.28 27.39
CA LEU A 999 28.09 3.98 26.26
C LEU A 999 29.34 4.86 26.39
N PHE A 1000 30.39 4.28 26.95
CA PHE A 1000 31.63 4.99 27.27
C PHE A 1000 32.68 4.97 26.15
N SER A 1001 32.31 4.54 24.92
CA SER A 1001 33.23 4.43 23.78
C SER A 1001 33.00 5.57 22.77
N PRO A 1002 34.01 6.42 22.49
CA PRO A 1002 33.92 7.46 21.46
C PRO A 1002 33.76 6.86 20.04
N PHE A 1003 34.19 5.62 19.83
CA PHE A 1003 34.00 4.92 18.55
C PHE A 1003 32.56 4.47 18.35
N ASP A 1004 31.88 4.05 19.42
CA ASP A 1004 30.48 3.64 19.35
C ASP A 1004 29.60 4.86 19.08
N LEU A 1005 29.87 5.98 19.78
CA LEU A 1005 29.22 7.26 19.51
C LEU A 1005 29.50 7.76 18.08
N LEU A 1006 30.74 7.62 17.60
CA LEU A 1006 31.08 7.96 16.21
C LEU A 1006 30.34 7.07 15.22
N ASP A 1007 30.23 5.77 15.46
CA ASP A 1007 29.49 4.85 14.59
C ASP A 1007 27.99 5.18 14.55
N VAL A 1008 27.38 5.45 15.71
CA VAL A 1008 25.97 5.87 15.82
C VAL A 1008 25.74 7.20 15.10
N THR A 1009 26.65 8.18 15.27
CA THR A 1009 26.54 9.49 14.63
C THR A 1009 26.78 9.40 13.13
N LEU A 1010 27.75 8.59 12.67
CA LEU A 1010 27.94 8.28 11.25
C LEU A 1010 26.71 7.60 10.67
N GLY A 1011 26.12 6.65 11.41
CA GLY A 1011 24.85 6.03 11.07
C GLY A 1011 23.76 7.08 10.85
N THR A 1012 23.59 8.00 11.82
CA THR A 1012 22.62 9.11 11.74
C THR A 1012 22.87 10.03 10.55
N ALA A 1013 24.13 10.37 10.27
CA ALA A 1013 24.50 11.23 9.15
C ALA A 1013 24.28 10.56 7.79
N ILE A 1014 24.68 9.30 7.64
CA ILE A 1014 24.39 8.48 6.45
C ILE A 1014 22.89 8.42 6.24
N ASP A 1015 22.14 8.20 7.31
CA ASP A 1015 20.69 8.17 7.31
C ASP A 1015 20.11 9.50 6.79
N GLU A 1016 20.50 10.63 7.37
CA GLU A 1016 20.06 11.97 6.93
C GLU A 1016 20.39 12.30 5.47
N LEU A 1017 21.46 11.72 4.90
CA LEU A 1017 21.92 11.96 3.53
C LEU A 1017 21.44 10.89 2.53
N SER A 1018 21.07 9.70 2.97
CA SER A 1018 20.70 8.61 2.05
C SER A 1018 19.47 8.97 1.22
N ARG A 1019 19.56 8.89 -0.11
CA ARG A 1019 18.46 9.10 -1.06
C ARG A 1019 18.28 7.88 -1.96
N PRO A 1020 17.55 6.87 -1.48
CA PRO A 1020 17.11 5.81 -2.37
C PRO A 1020 16.10 6.42 -3.37
N ILE A 1021 16.41 6.38 -4.67
CA ILE A 1021 15.58 7.05 -5.69
C ILE A 1021 14.36 6.20 -6.06
N ASP A 1022 14.57 4.89 -6.26
CA ASP A 1022 13.48 3.93 -6.54
C ASP A 1022 12.92 3.29 -5.26
N ALA A 1023 13.48 3.65 -4.11
CA ALA A 1023 13.14 3.09 -2.82
C ALA A 1023 12.76 4.21 -1.86
N ILE A 1024 11.71 4.06 -1.07
CA ILE A 1024 11.25 5.19 -0.23
C ILE A 1024 11.47 4.84 1.24
N ARG A 1025 12.50 5.43 1.85
CA ARG A 1025 12.93 5.26 3.25
C ARG A 1025 11.78 5.33 4.27
N HIS A 1026 10.76 6.15 4.03
CA HIS A 1026 9.56 6.28 4.86
C HIS A 1026 8.31 6.42 3.97
N GLN A 1027 7.69 5.34 3.46
CA GLN A 1027 6.46 5.53 2.67
C GLN A 1027 5.26 5.96 3.54
N ALA A 1028 4.61 7.04 3.11
CA ALA A 1028 3.19 7.30 3.35
C ALA A 1028 2.32 6.99 2.11
N LYS A 1029 2.93 6.64 0.96
CA LYS A 1029 2.26 6.64 -0.35
C LYS A 1029 1.51 5.34 -0.70
N THR A 1030 1.74 4.24 0.01
CA THR A 1030 1.01 2.98 -0.18
C THR A 1030 0.30 2.48 1.07
N VAL A 1031 -0.12 3.41 1.93
CA VAL A 1031 -1.12 3.08 2.95
C VAL A 1031 -2.44 2.78 2.23
N THR A 1032 -2.56 1.53 1.73
CA THR A 1032 -3.81 0.88 1.32
C THR A 1032 -4.72 0.61 2.51
N VAL A 1033 -4.31 1.01 3.72
CA VAL A 1033 -5.16 1.07 4.90
C VAL A 1033 -6.03 2.32 4.80
N GLY A 1034 -7.07 2.26 3.98
CA GLY A 1034 -8.10 3.30 3.96
C GLY A 1034 -8.56 3.56 5.39
N THR A 1035 -8.75 4.83 5.75
CA THR A 1035 -9.22 5.19 7.09
C THR A 1035 -10.59 4.53 7.30
N SER A 1036 -10.67 3.35 7.92
CA SER A 1036 -11.92 2.61 8.06
C SER A 1036 -12.84 3.35 9.01
N ARG A 1037 -13.65 4.27 8.49
CA ARG A 1037 -14.83 4.76 9.17
C ARG A 1037 -15.89 3.67 8.98
N LYS A 1038 -15.96 2.74 9.94
CA LYS A 1038 -17.07 1.79 10.02
C LYS A 1038 -18.33 2.60 10.30
N GLU A 1039 -19.16 2.86 9.29
CA GLU A 1039 -20.57 3.08 9.54
C GLU A 1039 -21.11 1.74 10.08
N LYS A 1040 -21.35 1.67 11.39
CA LYS A 1040 -22.07 0.52 11.97
C LYS A 1040 -23.52 0.66 11.53
N GLU A 1041 -24.04 -0.32 10.81
CA GLU A 1041 -25.47 -0.44 10.57
C GLU A 1041 -26.21 -0.52 11.91
N ALA A 1042 -27.29 0.24 12.07
CA ALA A 1042 -28.11 0.21 13.28
C ALA A 1042 -28.95 -1.08 13.26
N ALA A 1043 -28.68 -1.99 14.19
CA ALA A 1043 -29.35 -3.29 14.29
C ALA A 1043 -29.80 -3.59 15.73
N GLY A 1044 -30.92 -4.33 15.86
CA GLY A 1044 -31.44 -4.86 17.12
C GLY A 1044 -32.93 -4.54 17.36
N LEU A 1045 -33.52 -5.22 18.34
CA LEU A 1045 -34.97 -5.22 18.68
C LEU A 1045 -35.73 -3.89 18.56
N ILE A 1046 -35.16 -2.76 19.00
CA ILE A 1046 -35.85 -1.46 18.91
C ILE A 1046 -35.77 -0.92 17.48
N PHE A 1047 -34.61 -1.01 16.83
CA PHE A 1047 -34.47 -0.62 15.43
C PHE A 1047 -35.31 -1.50 14.49
N ASP A 1048 -35.41 -2.81 14.78
CA ASP A 1048 -36.27 -3.73 14.02
C ASP A 1048 -37.75 -3.36 14.17
N LEU A 1049 -38.20 -3.06 15.41
CA LEU A 1049 -39.55 -2.56 15.67
C LEU A 1049 -39.82 -1.24 14.93
N MET A 1050 -38.90 -0.29 15.01
CA MET A 1050 -39.03 1.01 14.35
C MET A 1050 -39.10 0.84 12.84
N GLY A 1051 -38.31 -0.06 12.26
CA GLY A 1051 -38.38 -0.44 10.85
C GLY A 1051 -39.75 -0.98 10.46
N SER A 1052 -40.37 -1.85 11.27
CA SER A 1052 -41.73 -2.36 11.03
C SER A 1052 -42.82 -1.28 11.06
N LEU A 1053 -42.53 -0.14 11.72
CA LEU A 1053 -43.42 1.02 11.82
C LEU A 1053 -43.10 2.11 10.79
N ASN A 1054 -42.23 1.83 9.81
CA ASN A 1054 -41.70 2.81 8.86
C ASN A 1054 -40.98 4.01 9.52
N ILE A 1055 -40.46 3.84 10.73
CA ILE A 1055 -39.67 4.83 11.44
C ILE A 1055 -38.18 4.56 11.17
N THR A 1056 -37.54 5.41 10.37
CA THR A 1056 -36.12 5.29 10.03
C THR A 1056 -35.24 6.17 10.92
N LEU A 1057 -33.92 5.98 10.90
CA LEU A 1057 -32.97 6.76 11.71
C LEU A 1057 -33.06 8.27 11.47
N LYS A 1058 -33.50 8.71 10.28
CA LYS A 1058 -33.69 10.13 9.93
C LYS A 1058 -34.75 10.83 10.80
N HIS A 1059 -35.63 10.06 11.43
CA HIS A 1059 -36.68 10.57 12.30
C HIS A 1059 -36.19 10.78 13.74
N LEU A 1060 -34.97 10.39 14.08
CA LEU A 1060 -34.40 10.43 15.44
C LEU A 1060 -33.25 11.42 15.56
N SER A 1061 -33.01 11.90 16.78
CA SER A 1061 -31.79 12.62 17.09
C SER A 1061 -30.59 11.67 17.20
N TYR A 1062 -29.38 12.16 16.86
CA TYR A 1062 -28.14 11.38 17.03
C TYR A 1062 -27.94 10.88 18.47
N ARG A 1063 -28.39 11.66 19.45
CA ARG A 1063 -28.33 11.30 20.87
C ARG A 1063 -29.21 10.08 21.18
N ASP A 1064 -30.42 10.05 20.65
CA ASP A 1064 -31.36 8.94 20.85
C ASP A 1064 -30.88 7.68 20.11
N ILE A 1065 -30.34 7.82 18.90
CA ILE A 1065 -29.72 6.69 18.16
C ILE A 1065 -28.61 6.06 19.00
N ARG A 1066 -27.74 6.88 19.60
CA ARG A 1066 -26.67 6.38 20.48
C ARG A 1066 -27.18 5.74 21.76
N MET A 1067 -28.22 6.29 22.37
CA MET A 1067 -28.84 5.71 23.56
C MET A 1067 -29.45 4.35 23.23
N ILE A 1068 -30.28 4.27 22.18
CA ILE A 1068 -30.95 3.05 21.73
C ILE A 1068 -29.91 1.98 21.38
N SER A 1069 -28.89 2.33 20.59
CA SER A 1069 -27.80 1.41 20.23
C SER A 1069 -27.07 0.84 21.45
N ARG A 1070 -26.92 1.64 22.51
CA ARG A 1070 -26.23 1.23 23.74
C ARG A 1070 -27.07 0.27 24.59
N ILE A 1071 -28.39 0.48 24.65
CA ILE A 1071 -29.27 -0.35 25.47
C ILE A 1071 -29.71 -1.64 24.75
N GLN A 1072 -29.54 -1.73 23.42
CA GLN A 1072 -29.93 -2.90 22.63
C GLN A 1072 -29.54 -4.26 23.26
N PRO A 1073 -28.31 -4.49 23.74
CA PRO A 1073 -27.92 -5.77 24.36
C PRO A 1073 -28.61 -6.05 25.70
N ALA A 1074 -29.07 -4.99 26.38
CA ALA A 1074 -29.77 -5.08 27.68
C ALA A 1074 -31.25 -5.40 27.54
N LEU A 1075 -31.78 -5.51 26.33
CA LEU A 1075 -33.17 -5.84 26.06
C LEU A 1075 -33.29 -7.32 25.69
N ALA A 1076 -34.14 -8.06 26.41
CA ALA A 1076 -34.49 -9.44 26.08
C ALA A 1076 -35.61 -9.52 25.05
N ALA A 1077 -36.61 -8.62 25.14
CA ALA A 1077 -37.77 -8.60 24.24
C ALA A 1077 -38.49 -7.24 24.24
N VAL A 1078 -39.24 -6.97 23.17
CA VAL A 1078 -40.30 -5.96 23.11
C VAL A 1078 -41.64 -6.64 23.34
N ARG A 1079 -42.38 -6.21 24.37
CA ARG A 1079 -43.68 -6.81 24.75
C ARG A 1079 -44.89 -6.15 24.10
N GLY A 1080 -44.74 -4.91 23.62
CA GLY A 1080 -45.79 -4.14 22.97
C GLY A 1080 -45.40 -2.67 22.83
N TYR A 1081 -46.19 -1.88 22.12
CA TYR A 1081 -45.93 -0.46 21.93
C TYR A 1081 -47.22 0.35 21.78
N THR A 1082 -47.12 1.66 22.02
CA THR A 1082 -48.15 2.66 21.72
C THR A 1082 -47.51 3.82 20.96
N VAL A 1083 -48.08 4.19 19.82
CA VAL A 1083 -47.71 5.40 19.05
C VAL A 1083 -48.67 6.52 19.40
N TYR A 1084 -48.13 7.71 19.68
CA TYR A 1084 -48.91 8.91 19.97
C TYR A 1084 -48.67 10.00 18.92
N ASP A 1085 -49.73 10.75 18.60
CA ASP A 1085 -49.72 12.01 17.85
C ASP A 1085 -49.69 13.19 18.83
N ILE A 1086 -48.92 14.22 18.51
CA ILE A 1086 -48.77 15.44 19.29
C ILE A 1086 -49.17 16.64 18.44
N ARG A 1087 -50.04 17.50 18.98
CA ARG A 1087 -50.50 18.72 18.31
C ARG A 1087 -50.38 19.94 19.21
N GLY A 1088 -50.35 21.13 18.61
CA GLY A 1088 -50.27 22.41 19.34
C GLY A 1088 -48.86 22.74 19.81
N LEU A 1089 -47.85 22.53 18.96
CA LEU A 1089 -46.46 22.97 19.17
C LEU A 1089 -46.28 24.39 18.61
N ASP A 1090 -45.32 25.15 19.15
CA ASP A 1090 -44.93 26.45 18.63
C ASP A 1090 -43.99 26.34 17.41
N ALA A 1091 -43.60 27.46 16.81
CA ALA A 1091 -42.71 27.49 15.63
C ALA A 1091 -41.29 26.93 15.91
N GLN A 1092 -40.94 26.72 17.18
CA GLN A 1092 -39.69 26.12 17.63
C GLN A 1092 -39.86 24.64 18.01
N GLY A 1093 -41.08 24.08 17.89
CA GLY A 1093 -41.40 22.69 18.20
C GLY A 1093 -41.63 22.42 19.69
N HIS A 1094 -41.78 23.44 20.53
CA HIS A 1094 -42.08 23.26 21.95
C HIS A 1094 -43.60 23.19 22.20
N PRO A 1095 -44.07 22.39 23.18
CA PRO A 1095 -45.49 22.26 23.45
C PRO A 1095 -46.07 23.52 24.10
N THR A 1096 -47.12 24.09 23.48
CA THR A 1096 -47.88 25.22 24.05
C THR A 1096 -48.75 24.78 25.23
N GLU A 1097 -49.43 25.70 25.92
CA GLU A 1097 -50.41 25.36 26.97
C GLU A 1097 -51.60 24.57 26.41
N GLN A 1098 -51.90 24.71 25.11
CA GLN A 1098 -52.98 24.00 24.43
C GLN A 1098 -52.51 22.70 23.76
N ALA A 1099 -51.25 22.28 23.97
CA ALA A 1099 -50.72 21.07 23.34
C ALA A 1099 -51.50 19.82 23.76
N THR A 1100 -51.87 18.98 22.80
CA THR A 1100 -52.65 17.76 23.00
C THR A 1100 -51.89 16.50 22.57
N ILE A 1101 -52.30 15.35 23.11
CA ILE A 1101 -51.77 14.03 22.80
C ILE A 1101 -52.92 13.06 22.53
N ALA A 1102 -52.81 12.24 21.49
CA ALA A 1102 -53.77 11.20 21.12
C ALA A 1102 -53.05 9.91 20.71
N VAL A 1103 -53.64 8.74 20.97
CA VAL A 1103 -53.12 7.43 20.53
C VAL A 1103 -53.44 7.23 19.05
N CYS A 1104 -52.42 6.87 18.25
CA CYS A 1104 -52.59 6.48 16.85
C CYS A 1104 -52.69 4.97 16.67
N ALA A 1105 -51.82 4.23 17.36
CA ALA A 1105 -51.67 2.79 17.18
C ALA A 1105 -51.20 2.13 18.49
N LYS A 1106 -51.65 0.90 18.71
CA LYS A 1106 -51.22 0.02 19.81
C LYS A 1106 -50.99 -1.38 19.27
N ALA A 1107 -49.99 -2.09 19.82
CA ALA A 1107 -49.80 -3.51 19.56
C ALA A 1107 -49.18 -4.25 20.76
N GLY A 1108 -49.28 -5.58 20.76
CA GLY A 1108 -48.79 -6.43 21.84
C GLY A 1108 -49.50 -6.14 23.17
N ALA A 1109 -48.75 -6.15 24.28
CA ALA A 1109 -49.27 -5.91 25.63
C ALA A 1109 -50.07 -4.59 25.76
N ALA A 1110 -49.79 -3.58 24.93
CA ALA A 1110 -50.46 -2.29 24.98
C ALA A 1110 -51.92 -2.33 24.47
N LEU A 1111 -52.33 -3.32 23.67
CA LEU A 1111 -53.70 -3.41 23.11
C LEU A 1111 -54.78 -3.46 24.20
N HIS A 1112 -54.50 -4.15 25.30
CA HIS A 1112 -55.46 -4.35 26.39
C HIS A 1112 -55.33 -3.28 27.49
N MET A 1113 -54.46 -2.28 27.32
CA MET A 1113 -54.22 -1.23 28.31
C MET A 1113 -55.05 0.03 28.00
N LYS A 1114 -55.81 0.51 28.99
CA LYS A 1114 -56.53 1.80 28.91
C LYS A 1114 -55.52 2.96 28.97
N SER A 1115 -55.56 3.87 27.99
CA SER A 1115 -54.74 5.08 27.98
C SER A 1115 -55.60 6.33 28.13
N ARG A 1116 -55.17 7.29 28.96
CA ARG A 1116 -55.85 8.60 29.04
C ARG A 1116 -55.90 9.34 27.71
N ALA A 1117 -55.01 8.98 26.77
CA ALA A 1117 -54.90 9.57 25.44
C ALA A 1117 -55.60 8.73 24.36
N ASP A 1118 -56.43 7.74 24.73
CA ASP A 1118 -57.30 7.03 23.77
C ASP A 1118 -58.32 7.99 23.12
N GLN A 1119 -58.57 9.13 23.77
CA GLN A 1119 -59.18 10.32 23.19
C GLN A 1119 -58.19 11.50 23.30
N PRO A 1120 -58.24 12.51 22.40
CA PRO A 1120 -57.37 13.68 22.48
C PRO A 1120 -57.48 14.37 23.85
N THR A 1121 -56.34 14.52 24.53
CA THR A 1121 -56.26 15.11 25.88
C THR A 1121 -55.04 16.01 26.01
N ALA A 1122 -54.98 16.86 27.04
CA ALA A 1122 -53.83 17.74 27.26
C ALA A 1122 -52.51 16.95 27.44
N LEU A 1123 -51.45 17.41 26.75
CA LEU A 1123 -50.09 16.89 26.87
C LEU A 1123 -49.48 17.38 28.18
N MET A 1124 -49.28 16.46 29.12
CA MET A 1124 -48.84 16.74 30.49
C MET A 1124 -47.82 15.71 30.99
N GLY A 1125 -47.06 16.09 32.01
CA GLY A 1125 -46.11 15.22 32.71
C GLY A 1125 -44.89 14.81 31.87
N VAL A 1126 -44.38 13.59 32.10
CA VAL A 1126 -43.15 13.08 31.46
C VAL A 1126 -43.19 13.16 29.93
N LYS A 1127 -44.35 12.88 29.32
CA LYS A 1127 -44.51 12.98 27.86
C LYS A 1127 -44.37 14.41 27.35
N ARG A 1128 -44.84 15.42 28.10
CA ARG A 1128 -44.62 16.85 27.78
C ARG A 1128 -43.14 17.22 27.86
N THR A 1129 -42.45 16.73 28.88
CA THR A 1129 -40.99 16.94 29.03
C THR A 1129 -40.21 16.30 27.89
N ILE A 1130 -40.56 15.09 27.46
CA ILE A 1130 -39.90 14.41 26.34
C ILE A 1130 -40.07 15.19 25.04
N VAL A 1131 -41.28 15.67 24.74
CA VAL A 1131 -41.53 16.50 23.54
C VAL A 1131 -40.74 17.81 23.62
N SER A 1132 -40.71 18.46 24.79
CA SER A 1132 -39.99 19.72 24.97
C SER A 1132 -38.47 19.59 24.93
N THR A 1133 -37.91 18.47 25.41
CA THR A 1133 -36.46 18.26 25.48
C THR A 1133 -35.90 17.49 24.29
N GLY A 1134 -36.76 16.75 23.57
CA GLY A 1134 -36.35 15.86 22.49
C GLY A 1134 -35.41 14.74 22.94
N HIS A 1135 -35.59 14.22 24.15
CA HIS A 1135 -34.76 13.15 24.70
C HIS A 1135 -35.59 11.91 24.99
N ALA A 1136 -35.13 10.76 24.49
CA ALA A 1136 -35.73 9.48 24.83
C ALA A 1136 -35.66 9.22 26.34
N TYR A 1137 -36.73 8.61 26.87
CA TYR A 1137 -36.87 8.30 28.28
C TYR A 1137 -36.91 6.80 28.49
N LEU A 1138 -36.12 6.30 29.43
CA LEU A 1138 -36.10 4.90 29.85
C LEU A 1138 -36.41 4.86 31.35
N GLY A 1139 -37.42 4.09 31.75
CA GLY A 1139 -37.82 3.99 33.17
C GLY A 1139 -39.12 3.20 33.35
N ARG A 1140 -39.82 3.43 34.47
CA ARG A 1140 -41.10 2.77 34.76
C ARG A 1140 -42.31 3.60 34.37
N GLY A 1141 -43.37 2.92 33.91
CA GLY A 1141 -44.69 3.52 33.76
C GLY A 1141 -45.31 3.85 35.11
N LYS A 1142 -45.86 5.07 35.26
CA LYS A 1142 -46.41 5.55 36.54
C LYS A 1142 -47.69 4.84 36.98
N THR A 1143 -48.39 4.17 36.07
CA THR A 1143 -49.71 3.56 36.33
C THR A 1143 -49.62 2.05 36.50
N ASP A 1144 -48.70 1.40 35.79
CA ASP A 1144 -48.59 -0.06 35.68
C ASP A 1144 -47.25 -0.61 36.21
N GLY A 1145 -46.28 0.26 36.53
CA GLY A 1145 -44.97 -0.15 37.02
C GLY A 1145 -44.09 -0.86 35.98
N SER A 1146 -44.55 -1.01 34.74
CA SER A 1146 -43.83 -1.74 33.69
C SER A 1146 -42.60 -0.97 33.21
N PRO A 1147 -41.50 -1.66 32.84
CA PRO A 1147 -40.39 -1.05 32.14
C PRO A 1147 -40.79 -0.54 30.76
N ILE A 1148 -40.53 0.74 30.49
CA ILE A 1148 -40.88 1.40 29.24
C ILE A 1148 -39.71 2.24 28.70
N LEU A 1149 -39.64 2.30 27.37
CA LEU A 1149 -38.82 3.23 26.61
C LEU A 1149 -39.74 4.15 25.80
N ILE A 1150 -39.63 5.46 25.95
CA ILE A 1150 -40.38 6.43 25.15
C ILE A 1150 -39.40 7.15 24.22
N VAL A 1151 -39.58 6.99 22.92
CA VAL A 1151 -38.73 7.56 21.88
C VAL A 1151 -39.50 8.68 21.16
N PRO A 1152 -39.04 9.95 21.24
CA PRO A 1152 -39.57 11.00 20.40
C PRO A 1152 -39.06 10.84 18.96
N TYR A 1153 -39.93 11.03 17.97
CA TYR A 1153 -39.52 11.01 16.57
C TYR A 1153 -40.31 12.02 15.73
N ARG A 1154 -39.74 12.38 14.58
CA ARG A 1154 -40.27 13.39 13.65
C ARG A 1154 -40.83 12.70 12.43
N ALA A 1155 -42.13 12.81 12.17
CA ALA A 1155 -42.77 12.20 11.01
C ALA A 1155 -42.60 13.07 9.75
N GLU A 1156 -43.03 14.34 9.83
CA GLU A 1156 -42.90 15.32 8.75
C GLU A 1156 -42.52 16.69 9.36
N GLY A 1157 -41.37 17.25 8.98
CA GLY A 1157 -40.88 18.53 9.49
C GLY A 1157 -39.85 18.44 10.65
N PRO A 1158 -39.36 19.59 11.15
CA PRO A 1158 -38.29 19.65 12.16
C PRO A 1158 -38.76 19.41 13.60
N GLU A 1159 -40.07 19.37 13.86
CA GLU A 1159 -40.67 19.25 15.18
C GLU A 1159 -40.95 17.79 15.59
N ILE A 1160 -41.08 17.54 16.89
CA ILE A 1160 -41.40 16.20 17.43
C ILE A 1160 -42.92 16.02 17.38
N SER A 1161 -43.40 15.54 16.24
CA SER A 1161 -44.82 15.27 16.00
C SER A 1161 -45.32 14.01 16.72
N ASN A 1162 -44.43 13.06 17.08
CA ASN A 1162 -44.84 11.76 17.59
C ASN A 1162 -43.99 11.23 18.75
N LEU A 1163 -44.61 10.40 19.58
CA LEU A 1163 -43.93 9.60 20.62
C LEU A 1163 -44.19 8.11 20.40
N LEU A 1164 -43.14 7.29 20.41
CA LEU A 1164 -43.22 5.84 20.43
C LEU A 1164 -42.92 5.33 21.84
N LEU A 1165 -43.94 4.86 22.56
CA LEU A 1165 -43.78 4.20 23.86
C LEU A 1165 -43.68 2.69 23.63
N ILE A 1166 -42.63 2.08 24.15
CA ILE A 1166 -42.28 0.67 23.96
C ILE A 1166 -42.24 0.02 25.34
N HIS A 1167 -43.00 -1.07 25.53
CA HIS A 1167 -42.90 -1.93 26.69
C HIS A 1167 -41.78 -2.94 26.47
N ILE A 1168 -40.79 -2.92 27.36
CA ILE A 1168 -39.55 -3.70 27.20
C ILE A 1168 -39.39 -4.72 28.32
N ALA A 1169 -38.61 -5.76 28.05
CA ALA A 1169 -38.09 -6.68 29.06
C ALA A 1169 -36.56 -6.62 29.07
N TYR A 1170 -35.94 -6.52 30.24
CA TYR A 1170 -34.49 -6.52 30.36
C TYR A 1170 -33.89 -7.94 30.27
N ASN A 1171 -32.70 -8.05 29.70
CA ASN A 1171 -31.90 -9.27 29.70
C ASN A 1171 -31.06 -9.34 30.99
N GLU A 1172 -31.62 -9.93 32.04
CA GLU A 1172 -30.97 -10.01 33.36
C GLU A 1172 -29.74 -10.93 33.39
N ALA A 1173 -29.50 -11.74 32.35
CA ALA A 1173 -28.34 -12.63 32.23
C ALA A 1173 -27.06 -11.91 31.74
N LEU A 1174 -27.09 -10.60 31.51
CA LEU A 1174 -25.91 -9.85 31.07
C LEU A 1174 -24.78 -9.84 32.11
N GLY A 1175 -23.55 -10.08 31.63
CA GLY A 1175 -22.34 -9.97 32.45
C GLY A 1175 -22.06 -8.52 32.88
N LEU A 1176 -21.29 -8.34 33.96
CA LEU A 1176 -21.00 -7.03 34.56
C LEU A 1176 -20.44 -5.98 33.56
N PRO A 1177 -19.47 -6.29 32.68
CA PRO A 1177 -18.97 -5.31 31.70
C PRO A 1177 -20.05 -4.83 30.72
N GLN A 1178 -20.99 -5.71 30.37
CA GLN A 1178 -22.10 -5.39 29.48
C GLN A 1178 -23.17 -4.55 30.20
N LYS A 1179 -23.45 -4.83 31.49
CA LYS A 1179 -24.32 -3.98 32.33
C LYS A 1179 -23.80 -2.55 32.44
N ILE A 1180 -22.49 -2.38 32.70
CA ILE A 1180 -21.84 -1.06 32.77
C ILE A 1180 -21.95 -0.31 31.45
N THR A 1181 -21.67 -1.02 30.35
CA THR A 1181 -21.78 -0.45 28.99
C THR A 1181 -23.22 0.02 28.71
N ALA A 1182 -24.23 -0.75 29.10
CA ALA A 1182 -25.63 -0.38 28.90
C ALA A 1182 -26.02 0.88 29.69
N LEU A 1183 -25.62 0.97 30.96
CA LEU A 1183 -25.94 2.09 31.88
C LEU A 1183 -25.39 3.43 31.39
N GLY A 1184 -24.20 3.43 30.77
CA GLY A 1184 -23.57 4.62 30.21
C GLY A 1184 -23.42 5.76 31.22
N TYR A 1185 -24.01 6.94 30.96
CA TYR A 1185 -23.87 8.09 31.88
C TYR A 1185 -24.41 7.80 33.28
N ARG A 1186 -25.46 6.98 33.39
CA ARG A 1186 -26.06 6.60 34.67
C ARG A 1186 -25.09 5.83 35.57
N TYR A 1187 -24.15 5.08 35.00
CA TYR A 1187 -23.09 4.42 35.77
C TYR A 1187 -22.21 5.43 36.50
N ASN A 1188 -21.84 6.53 35.83
CA ASN A 1188 -21.02 7.58 36.45
C ASN A 1188 -21.80 8.33 37.53
N ASP A 1189 -23.10 8.57 37.32
CA ASP A 1189 -23.96 9.21 38.33
C ASP A 1189 -24.04 8.36 39.60
N ILE A 1190 -24.21 7.04 39.46
CA ILE A 1190 -24.20 6.09 40.59
C ILE A 1190 -22.85 6.11 41.30
N ARG A 1191 -21.75 6.03 40.54
CA ARG A 1191 -20.40 6.06 41.12
C ARG A 1191 -20.14 7.35 41.89
N ASN A 1192 -20.43 8.51 41.29
CA ASN A 1192 -20.17 9.80 41.92
C ASN A 1192 -20.97 9.97 43.22
N LEU A 1193 -22.22 9.49 43.28
CA LEU A 1193 -23.01 9.50 44.52
C LEU A 1193 -22.50 8.52 45.57
N ILE A 1194 -21.87 7.41 45.17
CA ILE A 1194 -21.21 6.49 46.11
C ILE A 1194 -19.91 7.07 46.65
N ASP A 1195 -19.13 7.73 45.81
CA ASP A 1195 -17.92 8.45 46.23
C ASP A 1195 -18.25 9.52 47.29
N GLU A 1196 -19.43 10.17 47.20
CA GLU A 1196 -19.91 11.13 48.22
C GLU A 1196 -20.15 10.50 49.60
N TYR A 1197 -20.37 9.18 49.67
CA TYR A 1197 -20.47 8.45 50.93
C TYR A 1197 -19.10 7.99 51.49
N ASN A 1198 -17.98 8.43 50.89
CA ASN A 1198 -16.60 8.00 51.22
C ASN A 1198 -16.39 6.48 51.13
N LEU A 1199 -17.15 5.78 50.27
CA LEU A 1199 -16.96 4.35 50.01
C LEU A 1199 -16.05 4.18 48.78
N ILE A 1200 -15.13 3.20 48.83
CA ILE A 1200 -14.27 2.89 47.68
C ILE A 1200 -15.13 2.21 46.60
N TRP A 1201 -15.29 2.86 45.44
CA TRP A 1201 -16.05 2.29 44.33
C TRP A 1201 -15.45 0.97 43.82
N THR A 1202 -16.31 -0.05 43.69
CA THR A 1202 -16.03 -1.24 42.87
C THR A 1202 -17.21 -1.55 41.97
N ASP A 1203 -16.92 -1.88 40.71
CA ASP A 1203 -17.93 -2.23 39.71
C ASP A 1203 -18.82 -3.41 40.16
N ARG A 1204 -18.30 -4.29 41.04
CA ARG A 1204 -19.03 -5.42 41.62
C ARG A 1204 -20.28 -5.01 42.40
N TYR A 1205 -20.37 -3.76 42.87
CA TYR A 1205 -21.58 -3.26 43.53
C TYR A 1205 -22.82 -3.32 42.63
N LEU A 1206 -22.64 -3.27 41.31
CA LEU A 1206 -23.75 -3.34 40.35
C LEU A 1206 -24.16 -4.78 40.01
N GLU A 1207 -23.35 -5.78 40.38
CA GLU A 1207 -23.58 -7.18 40.06
C GLU A 1207 -24.83 -7.74 40.75
N ALA A 1208 -25.04 -7.34 42.00
CA ALA A 1208 -26.15 -7.77 42.86
C ALA A 1208 -27.52 -7.17 42.49
N PHE A 1209 -27.56 -6.19 41.56
CA PHE A 1209 -28.80 -5.52 41.18
C PHE A 1209 -29.28 -5.96 39.79
N PRO A 1210 -30.60 -6.19 39.62
CA PRO A 1210 -31.16 -6.42 38.30
C PRO A 1210 -31.08 -5.14 37.47
N LEU A 1211 -30.91 -5.28 36.16
CA LEU A 1211 -30.87 -4.17 35.21
C LEU A 1211 -32.14 -3.35 35.27
N GLU A 1212 -33.28 -3.99 35.49
CA GLU A 1212 -34.53 -3.27 35.70
C GLU A 1212 -34.42 -2.25 36.85
N PHE A 1213 -33.85 -2.65 37.99
CA PHE A 1213 -33.65 -1.75 39.13
C PHE A 1213 -32.67 -0.64 38.79
N LEU A 1214 -31.55 -0.98 38.15
CA LEU A 1214 -30.49 -0.01 37.80
C LEU A 1214 -30.96 1.06 36.81
N PHE A 1215 -31.88 0.74 35.90
CA PHE A 1215 -32.44 1.70 34.94
C PHE A 1215 -33.69 2.43 35.44
N SER A 1216 -34.44 1.84 36.37
CA SER A 1216 -35.77 2.35 36.75
C SER A 1216 -35.80 3.18 38.03
N GLU A 1217 -34.85 2.97 38.96
CA GLU A 1217 -34.82 3.67 40.25
C GLU A 1217 -33.93 4.90 40.23
N ALA A 1218 -34.28 5.93 41.00
CA ALA A 1218 -33.45 7.13 41.11
C ALA A 1218 -32.01 6.79 41.55
N VAL A 1219 -31.02 7.53 41.05
CA VAL A 1219 -29.60 7.24 41.26
C VAL A 1219 -29.26 7.26 42.76
N GLU A 1220 -29.91 8.16 43.50
CA GLU A 1220 -29.84 8.32 44.95
C GLU A 1220 -30.36 7.08 45.70
N VAL A 1221 -31.42 6.44 45.18
CA VAL A 1221 -31.99 5.21 45.77
C VAL A 1221 -31.06 4.03 45.52
N ILE A 1222 -30.49 3.94 44.32
CA ILE A 1222 -29.50 2.91 43.97
C ILE A 1222 -28.26 3.06 44.86
N ALA A 1223 -27.73 4.28 44.97
CA ALA A 1223 -26.56 4.57 45.79
C ALA A 1223 -26.82 4.30 47.29
N GLY A 1224 -27.99 4.68 47.79
CA GLY A 1224 -28.41 4.38 49.16
C GLY A 1224 -28.52 2.88 49.47
N ARG A 1225 -28.97 2.06 48.51
CA ARG A 1225 -29.01 0.60 48.66
C ARG A 1225 -27.63 -0.04 48.64
N ILE A 1226 -26.75 0.42 47.75
CA ILE A 1226 -25.35 -0.03 47.73
C ILE A 1226 -24.68 0.30 49.08
N LYS A 1227 -24.86 1.52 49.60
CA LYS A 1227 -24.37 1.91 50.93
C LYS A 1227 -24.87 0.98 52.04
N ALA A 1228 -26.17 0.68 52.06
CA ALA A 1228 -26.76 -0.22 53.05
C ALA A 1228 -26.24 -1.67 52.92
N GLN A 1229 -25.90 -2.13 51.71
CA GLN A 1229 -25.32 -3.45 51.47
C GLN A 1229 -23.87 -3.54 51.93
N VAL A 1230 -23.07 -2.50 51.68
CA VAL A 1230 -21.68 -2.41 52.16
C VAL A 1230 -21.63 -2.37 53.69
N ALA A 1231 -22.50 -1.57 54.33
CA ALA A 1231 -22.61 -1.51 55.79
C ALA A 1231 -23.03 -2.85 56.45
N ARG A 1232 -23.74 -3.73 55.72
CA ARG A 1232 -24.09 -5.08 56.21
C ARG A 1232 -22.95 -6.09 56.04
N GLN A 1233 -22.10 -5.94 55.03
CA GLN A 1233 -20.93 -6.80 54.84
C GLN A 1233 -19.82 -6.51 55.87
N GLU A 1234 -19.66 -5.26 56.32
CA GLU A 1234 -18.73 -4.91 57.40
C GLU A 1234 -19.13 -5.47 58.78
N TRP A 1235 -20.39 -5.90 58.97
CA TRP A 1235 -20.87 -6.49 60.24
C TRP A 1235 -20.72 -8.02 60.31
N THR A 1236 -20.23 -8.68 59.26
CA THR A 1236 -20.08 -10.14 59.17
C THR A 1236 -18.66 -10.60 58.86
N ALA A 1237 -17.67 -10.04 59.54
CA ALA A 1237 -16.33 -10.62 59.63
C ALA A 1237 -16.02 -10.99 61.10
N PRO A 1238 -15.89 -12.28 61.45
CA PRO A 1238 -15.39 -12.70 62.75
C PRO A 1238 -13.90 -12.38 62.87
N SER A 1239 -13.53 -11.86 64.03
CA SER A 1239 -12.14 -11.81 64.49
C SER A 1239 -11.56 -13.22 64.59
N GLU A 1240 -10.44 -13.50 63.93
CA GLU A 1240 -9.45 -14.43 64.48
C GLU A 1240 -8.06 -14.24 63.84
N LYS A 1241 -7.12 -13.88 64.74
CA LYS A 1241 -5.71 -14.29 64.82
C LYS A 1241 -4.72 -13.84 63.74
N THR A 1242 -4.03 -12.77 64.12
CA THR A 1242 -2.58 -12.58 64.01
C THR A 1242 -1.76 -13.82 64.34
N GLU A 1243 -0.92 -14.24 63.39
CA GLU A 1243 0.44 -14.83 63.49
C GLU A 1243 0.91 -14.87 62.03
N GLY A 1244 1.98 -14.22 61.57
CA GLY A 1244 3.35 -14.21 62.04
C GLY A 1244 4.20 -14.02 60.78
N PHE A 1245 5.24 -13.19 60.86
CA PHE A 1245 6.17 -12.84 59.79
C PHE A 1245 6.79 -14.06 59.08
N LEU A 1246 6.78 -14.06 57.74
CA LEU A 1246 7.96 -14.18 56.86
C LEU A 1246 7.60 -13.89 55.40
#